data_AF-A0A366WD33-F1
#
_entry.id   AF-A0A366WD33-F1
#
_cell.length_a   1.000
_cell.length_b   1.000
_cell.length_c   1.000
_cell.angle_alpha   90.00
_cell.angle_beta   90.00
_cell.angle_gamma   90.00
#
_symmetry.space_group_name_H-M   'P 1'
#
loop_
_entity.id
_entity.type
_entity.pdbx_description
1 polymer ?
#
loop_
_entity_poly.entity_id
_entity_poly.type
_entity_poly.pdbx_seq_one_letter_code
_entity_poly.pdbx_strand_id
1 'polypeptide(L)'
;MLKKIVNKIHRSVQGKIAPKGFADYQKNGVIDSELLSLEAVNLNIEWFKCCSHLTFKQLQYLQDLVVAVEGNYPVQAYQLFTLFRYFAPSASIHFVDVKSLEKGALANIKIGVAVITYNRLKRLQDNINNIRVFSNDNTALVVADDGSQDGTKAWCDKNNIPCMGEVNTGVVANKNRALYYLHEIEHCDVSILLEDDCTPIAENWDERWALTALAWGHVNFAHKRVISPAKLIKGNGEIHSPFISKAVTGQCTATSLAAFEKNGYLNPIFKGYGCGHVEWTQRFLKLGFNGLMGSTLGFPCINTGLLSEDAPTHKSEDDIQRNRLLKKSLKNNKKYIYPWLNNDEKSIFINGVNSAFKGNKENRFSITESRELSEIELNHNFFFIHIPKTAGTSFRRALEDKFVVLGDYGDKSKFTAEEIKETIYKAKSPFALKSQLKTMQHTWISGHVSFPQYSDMVSARHIIAFVRDPVEQVISHFNHYVTHHGFKGDIEQFLKRPAASNFQRKNLNPMPLGLIGYIGLTDCYDESVALINGYYDLQLDVKNANVNKKKTIEKEAVSVALRKQISEQNKADIACVNQVRFLHKQRMALTQENKQWVYSHFAINPNNVLIGCAYYSHSSDAVEFEVLCNGELIETIIADGFYGGQPKVNFPRERYIGVHLPLSSHCKKGDKIEVFAKETGQQLTFKPLTVKK
;
A
#
# COMPACT_ATOMS: atom_id res chain seq x y z
N MET A 1 -1.77 -22.39 -17.64
CA MET A 1 -2.17 -22.75 -16.26
C MET A 1 -3.20 -21.76 -15.70
N LEU A 2 -2.95 -20.44 -15.76
CA LEU A 2 -3.91 -19.39 -15.39
C LEU A 2 -5.28 -19.50 -16.10
N LYS A 3 -5.35 -19.76 -17.41
CA LYS A 3 -6.64 -20.01 -18.10
C LYS A 3 -7.44 -21.18 -17.51
N LYS A 4 -6.78 -22.22 -16.97
CA LYS A 4 -7.45 -23.35 -16.30
C LYS A 4 -7.92 -22.97 -14.90
N ILE A 5 -7.18 -22.11 -14.19
CA ILE A 5 -7.53 -21.59 -12.86
C ILE A 5 -8.68 -20.58 -12.97
N VAL A 6 -8.59 -19.61 -13.88
CA VAL A 6 -9.67 -18.65 -14.18
C VAL A 6 -10.93 -19.37 -14.62
N ASN A 7 -10.85 -20.41 -15.47
CA ASN A 7 -12.01 -21.22 -15.82
C ASN A 7 -12.55 -22.06 -14.64
N LYS A 8 -11.71 -22.45 -13.68
CA LYS A 8 -12.13 -23.18 -12.47
C LYS A 8 -12.82 -22.25 -11.47
N ILE A 9 -12.31 -21.02 -11.31
CA ILE A 9 -12.91 -19.92 -10.56
C ILE A 9 -14.25 -19.53 -11.21
N HIS A 10 -14.30 -19.36 -12.53
CA HIS A 10 -15.56 -19.02 -13.22
C HIS A 10 -16.61 -20.13 -13.15
N ARG A 11 -16.20 -21.41 -13.08
CA ARG A 11 -17.10 -22.56 -12.89
C ARG A 11 -17.55 -22.76 -11.43
N SER A 12 -16.74 -22.39 -10.43
CA SER A 12 -17.16 -22.42 -9.02
C SER A 12 -18.05 -21.22 -8.65
N VAL A 13 -17.82 -20.05 -9.27
CA VAL A 13 -18.63 -18.82 -9.14
C VAL A 13 -20.05 -18.96 -9.73
N GLN A 14 -20.35 -20.05 -10.46
CA GLN A 14 -21.73 -20.39 -10.86
C GLN A 14 -22.38 -21.44 -9.94
N GLY A 15 -21.80 -21.73 -8.77
CA GLY A 15 -22.38 -22.65 -7.78
C GLY A 15 -22.35 -24.14 -8.17
N LYS A 16 -21.74 -24.52 -9.29
CA LYS A 16 -21.81 -25.91 -9.82
C LYS A 16 -20.75 -26.86 -9.25
N ILE A 17 -19.66 -26.37 -8.67
CA ILE A 17 -18.57 -27.19 -8.13
C ILE A 17 -18.16 -26.63 -6.77
N ALA A 18 -18.27 -27.45 -5.73
CA ALA A 18 -17.84 -27.08 -4.39
C ALA A 18 -16.31 -26.89 -4.32
N PRO A 19 -15.79 -25.97 -3.49
CA PRO A 19 -14.37 -25.84 -3.21
C PRO A 19 -13.77 -27.15 -2.72
N LYS A 20 -12.49 -27.38 -3.04
CA LYS A 20 -11.77 -28.58 -2.60
C LYS A 20 -11.85 -28.77 -1.07
N GLY A 21 -11.80 -27.68 -0.32
CA GLY A 21 -11.95 -27.70 1.14
C GLY A 21 -13.26 -28.32 1.63
N PHE A 22 -14.38 -28.10 0.93
CA PHE A 22 -15.65 -28.75 1.29
C PHE A 22 -15.64 -30.25 0.95
N ALA A 23 -15.06 -30.65 -0.18
CA ALA A 23 -14.94 -32.06 -0.55
C ALA A 23 -14.04 -32.83 0.43
N ASP A 24 -12.93 -32.22 0.86
CA ASP A 24 -12.03 -32.79 1.86
C ASP A 24 -12.72 -32.86 3.23
N TYR A 25 -13.49 -31.83 3.61
CA TYR A 25 -14.32 -31.83 4.81
C TYR A 25 -15.39 -32.92 4.80
N GLN A 26 -16.06 -33.15 3.66
CA GLN A 26 -17.05 -34.22 3.54
C GLN A 26 -16.44 -35.62 3.75
N LYS A 27 -15.15 -35.78 3.46
CA LYS A 27 -14.42 -37.04 3.65
C LYS A 27 -13.90 -37.20 5.09
N ASN A 28 -13.39 -36.13 5.69
CA ASN A 28 -12.62 -36.20 6.93
C ASN A 28 -13.36 -35.66 8.16
N GLY A 29 -14.43 -34.88 7.98
CA GLY A 29 -15.23 -34.27 9.05
C GLY A 29 -14.52 -33.13 9.82
N VAL A 30 -13.32 -32.73 9.41
CA VAL A 30 -12.52 -31.69 10.06
C VAL A 30 -11.89 -30.76 9.03
N ILE A 31 -11.65 -29.51 9.43
CA ILE A 31 -10.93 -28.51 8.64
C ILE A 31 -9.50 -28.43 9.18
N ASP A 32 -8.53 -28.61 8.29
CA ASP A 32 -7.12 -28.37 8.62
C ASP A 32 -6.82 -26.87 8.49
N SER A 33 -6.78 -26.16 9.62
CA SER A 33 -6.59 -24.72 9.69
C SER A 33 -5.18 -24.28 9.27
N GLU A 34 -4.17 -25.14 9.39
CA GLU A 34 -2.78 -24.81 9.02
C GLU A 34 -2.57 -24.78 7.50
N LEU A 35 -3.48 -25.40 6.74
CA LEU A 35 -3.44 -25.45 5.28
C LEU A 35 -4.37 -24.43 4.59
N LEU A 36 -5.13 -23.63 5.35
CA LEU A 36 -6.04 -22.63 4.81
C LEU A 36 -5.33 -21.33 4.42
N SER A 37 -5.07 -21.17 3.12
CA SER A 37 -4.66 -19.88 2.55
C SER A 37 -5.85 -18.91 2.46
N LEU A 38 -5.58 -17.61 2.53
CA LEU A 38 -6.59 -16.56 2.32
C LEU A 38 -7.37 -16.73 1.00
N GLU A 39 -6.68 -17.14 -0.08
CA GLU A 39 -7.32 -17.42 -1.37
C GLU A 39 -8.37 -18.53 -1.26
N ALA A 40 -8.07 -19.61 -0.53
CA ALA A 40 -9.01 -20.69 -0.30
C ALA A 40 -10.22 -20.25 0.52
N VAL A 41 -10.03 -19.38 1.52
CA VAL A 41 -11.12 -18.80 2.32
C VAL A 41 -12.03 -17.93 1.45
N ASN A 42 -11.46 -17.04 0.64
CA ASN A 42 -12.21 -16.18 -0.28
C ASN A 42 -13.01 -16.99 -1.31
N LEU A 43 -12.45 -18.10 -1.82
CA LEU A 43 -13.20 -19.01 -2.71
C LEU A 43 -14.42 -19.63 -2.05
N ASN A 44 -14.34 -19.96 -0.75
CA ASN A 44 -15.49 -20.46 0.00
C ASN A 44 -16.56 -19.37 0.18
N ILE A 45 -16.16 -18.15 0.54
CA ILE A 45 -17.07 -17.00 0.67
C ILE A 45 -17.86 -16.79 -0.64
N GLU A 46 -17.16 -16.73 -1.77
CA GLU A 46 -17.79 -16.54 -3.08
C GLU A 46 -18.69 -17.71 -3.48
N TRP A 47 -18.31 -18.95 -3.12
CA TRP A 47 -19.16 -20.13 -3.34
C TRP A 47 -20.46 -20.04 -2.54
N PHE A 48 -20.38 -19.73 -1.25
CA PHE A 48 -21.55 -19.60 -0.37
C PHE A 48 -22.48 -18.46 -0.78
N LYS A 49 -21.94 -17.32 -1.26
CA LYS A 49 -22.75 -16.22 -1.81
C LYS A 49 -23.60 -16.64 -3.01
N CYS A 50 -23.17 -17.66 -3.75
CA CYS A 50 -23.87 -18.19 -4.92
C CYS A 50 -24.95 -19.23 -4.56
N CYS A 51 -25.03 -19.68 -3.32
CA CYS A 51 -26.03 -20.63 -2.86
C CYS A 51 -27.37 -19.94 -2.57
N SER A 52 -28.49 -20.51 -3.04
CA SER A 52 -29.84 -20.05 -2.66
C SER A 52 -30.31 -20.65 -1.32
N HIS A 53 -29.79 -21.83 -0.98
CA HIS A 53 -30.03 -22.57 0.26
C HIS A 53 -28.80 -23.42 0.56
N LEU A 54 -28.61 -23.79 1.83
CA LEU A 54 -27.55 -24.68 2.27
C LEU A 54 -28.12 -25.95 2.90
N THR A 55 -27.51 -27.09 2.59
CA THR A 55 -27.76 -28.35 3.30
C THR A 55 -27.21 -28.28 4.72
N PHE A 56 -27.67 -29.17 5.60
CA PHE A 56 -27.14 -29.28 6.97
C PHE A 56 -25.61 -29.43 7.01
N LYS A 57 -25.03 -30.27 6.16
CA LYS A 57 -23.57 -30.45 6.07
C LYS A 57 -22.83 -29.19 5.59
N GLN A 58 -23.42 -28.40 4.70
CA GLN A 58 -22.83 -27.13 4.25
C GLN A 58 -22.89 -26.06 5.34
N LEU A 59 -23.98 -26.02 6.11
CA LEU A 59 -24.09 -25.15 7.27
C LEU A 59 -23.05 -25.51 8.34
N GLN A 60 -22.86 -26.79 8.62
CA GLN A 60 -21.82 -27.25 9.56
C GLN A 60 -20.42 -26.88 9.06
N TYR A 61 -20.12 -27.11 7.78
CA TYR A 61 -18.83 -26.71 7.20
C TYR A 61 -18.60 -25.20 7.28
N LEU A 62 -19.62 -24.40 6.99
CA LEU A 62 -19.53 -22.95 7.09
C LEU A 62 -19.24 -22.51 8.53
N GLN A 63 -19.90 -23.11 9.51
CA GLN A 63 -19.67 -22.85 10.92
C GLN A 63 -18.25 -23.22 11.36
N ASP A 64 -17.77 -24.41 11.00
CA ASP A 64 -16.43 -24.87 11.34
C ASP A 64 -15.36 -24.00 10.66
N LEU A 65 -15.65 -23.51 9.45
CA LEU A 65 -14.74 -22.63 8.71
C LEU A 65 -14.60 -21.25 9.37
N VAL A 66 -15.66 -20.72 9.99
CA VAL A 66 -15.58 -19.49 10.81
C VAL A 66 -14.58 -19.69 11.94
N VAL A 67 -14.72 -20.77 12.71
CA VAL A 67 -13.82 -21.09 13.83
C VAL A 67 -12.38 -21.30 13.36
N ALA A 68 -12.19 -21.98 12.23
CA ALA A 68 -10.85 -22.27 11.71
C ALA A 68 -10.07 -21.02 11.28
N VAL A 69 -10.76 -19.92 10.96
CA VAL A 69 -10.14 -18.72 10.37
C VAL A 69 -10.22 -17.46 11.24
N GLU A 70 -10.98 -17.46 12.33
CA GLU A 70 -11.19 -16.26 13.17
C GLU A 70 -9.89 -15.65 13.71
N GLY A 71 -8.87 -16.47 14.01
CA GLY A 71 -7.57 -15.97 14.50
C GLY A 71 -6.65 -15.41 13.41
N ASN A 72 -6.68 -15.98 12.20
CA ASN A 72 -5.74 -15.64 11.13
C ASN A 72 -6.32 -14.65 10.11
N TYR A 73 -7.63 -14.69 9.89
CA TYR A 73 -8.36 -13.94 8.87
C TYR A 73 -9.68 -13.38 9.45
N PRO A 74 -9.62 -12.45 10.42
CA PRO A 74 -10.79 -12.04 11.21
C PRO A 74 -11.90 -11.40 10.37
N VAL A 75 -11.56 -10.63 9.33
CA VAL A 75 -12.55 -10.04 8.39
C VAL A 75 -13.28 -11.14 7.62
N GLN A 76 -12.57 -12.15 7.12
CA GLN A 76 -13.14 -13.26 6.38
C GLN A 76 -13.97 -14.16 7.30
N ALA A 77 -13.54 -14.36 8.55
CA ALA A 77 -14.32 -15.06 9.55
C ALA A 77 -15.66 -14.35 9.81
N TYR A 78 -15.64 -13.02 9.93
CA TYR A 78 -16.87 -12.22 10.07
C TYR A 78 -17.78 -12.31 8.83
N GLN A 79 -17.21 -12.30 7.62
CA GLN A 79 -17.96 -12.50 6.37
C GLN A 79 -18.64 -13.88 6.33
N LEU A 80 -17.92 -14.94 6.70
CA LEU A 80 -18.45 -16.30 6.77
C LEU A 80 -19.53 -16.44 7.86
N PHE A 81 -19.31 -15.84 9.03
CA PHE A 81 -20.30 -15.78 10.10
C PHE A 81 -21.58 -15.08 9.64
N THR A 82 -21.42 -13.98 8.91
CA THR A 82 -22.56 -13.24 8.36
C THR A 82 -23.34 -14.08 7.35
N LEU A 83 -22.65 -14.83 6.48
CA LEU A 83 -23.29 -15.80 5.57
C LEU A 83 -24.00 -16.91 6.35
N PHE A 84 -23.41 -17.42 7.43
CA PHE A 84 -24.05 -18.42 8.29
C PHE A 84 -25.36 -17.88 8.86
N ARG A 85 -25.33 -16.68 9.45
CA ARG A 85 -26.53 -16.01 9.99
C ARG A 85 -27.58 -15.74 8.93
N TYR A 86 -27.17 -15.42 7.71
CA TYR A 86 -28.07 -15.22 6.59
C TYR A 86 -28.80 -16.53 6.20
N PHE A 87 -28.12 -17.67 6.16
CA PHE A 87 -28.73 -18.96 5.81
C PHE A 87 -29.44 -19.66 6.98
N ALA A 88 -29.04 -19.37 8.22
CA ALA A 88 -29.56 -20.00 9.43
C ALA A 88 -29.81 -18.95 10.55
N PRO A 89 -30.78 -18.05 10.37
CA PRO A 89 -31.00 -16.91 11.28
C PRO A 89 -31.36 -17.33 12.70
N SER A 90 -32.11 -18.43 12.86
CA SER A 90 -32.54 -18.96 14.16
C SER A 90 -31.57 -19.97 14.78
N ALA A 91 -30.45 -20.28 14.13
CA ALA A 91 -29.50 -21.26 14.64
C ALA A 91 -28.58 -20.65 15.71
N SER A 92 -28.36 -21.40 16.79
CA SER A 92 -27.38 -21.08 17.81
C SER A 92 -25.99 -21.47 17.32
N ILE A 93 -25.04 -20.53 17.33
CA ILE A 93 -23.61 -20.85 17.15
C ILE A 93 -23.03 -21.10 18.53
N HIS A 94 -22.67 -22.34 18.84
CA HIS A 94 -22.22 -22.73 20.17
C HIS A 94 -20.73 -22.44 20.44
N PHE A 95 -19.97 -21.92 19.46
CA PHE A 95 -18.50 -21.91 19.52
C PHE A 95 -17.83 -20.57 19.19
N VAL A 96 -18.59 -19.51 18.90
CA VAL A 96 -18.00 -18.22 18.51
C VAL A 96 -18.68 -17.07 19.23
N ASP A 97 -17.90 -16.27 19.95
CA ASP A 97 -18.37 -15.02 20.52
C ASP A 97 -18.48 -13.97 19.41
N VAL A 98 -19.73 -13.59 19.09
CA VAL A 98 -20.04 -12.61 18.03
C VAL A 98 -19.33 -11.27 18.28
N LYS A 99 -19.26 -10.83 19.55
CA LYS A 99 -18.56 -9.58 19.89
C LYS A 99 -17.06 -9.67 19.63
N SER A 100 -16.48 -10.84 19.88
CA SER A 100 -15.07 -11.11 19.57
C SER A 100 -14.82 -11.07 18.06
N LEU A 101 -15.69 -11.67 17.25
CA LEU A 101 -15.59 -11.59 15.78
C LEU A 101 -15.71 -10.15 15.26
N GLU A 102 -16.71 -9.41 15.73
CA GLU A 102 -16.93 -8.01 15.34
C GLU A 102 -15.70 -7.16 15.68
N LYS A 103 -15.21 -7.29 16.92
CA LYS A 103 -13.99 -6.61 17.37
C LYS A 103 -12.77 -7.02 16.56
N GLY A 104 -12.60 -8.32 16.27
CA GLY A 104 -11.51 -8.83 15.46
C GLY A 104 -11.55 -8.30 14.02
N ALA A 105 -12.74 -8.21 13.43
CA ALA A 105 -12.94 -7.67 12.09
C ALA A 105 -12.64 -6.18 12.02
N LEU A 106 -12.88 -5.42 13.10
CA LEU A 106 -12.65 -3.98 13.17
C LEU A 106 -11.24 -3.59 13.67
N ALA A 107 -10.50 -4.51 14.32
CA ALA A 107 -9.27 -4.20 15.04
C ALA A 107 -8.19 -3.48 14.22
N ASN A 108 -8.17 -3.68 12.90
CA ASN A 108 -7.20 -3.05 11.98
C ASN A 108 -7.89 -2.36 10.79
N ILE A 109 -9.14 -1.94 10.95
CA ILE A 109 -9.93 -1.28 9.90
C ILE A 109 -9.99 0.21 10.16
N LYS A 110 -9.56 1.02 9.19
CA LYS A 110 -9.73 2.47 9.20
C LYS A 110 -11.10 2.84 8.61
N ILE A 111 -12.00 3.34 9.46
CA ILE A 111 -13.32 3.81 9.06
C ILE A 111 -13.24 5.30 8.69
N GLY A 112 -13.79 5.65 7.54
CA GLY A 112 -13.91 7.04 7.09
C GLY A 112 -15.36 7.46 6.92
N VAL A 113 -15.71 8.63 7.44
CA VAL A 113 -17.02 9.27 7.28
C VAL A 113 -16.84 10.59 6.55
N ALA A 114 -17.56 10.74 5.44
CA ALA A 114 -17.63 12.00 4.70
C ALA A 114 -19.05 12.55 4.73
N VAL A 115 -19.20 13.79 5.20
CA VAL A 115 -20.48 14.49 5.23
C VAL A 115 -20.64 15.35 3.97
N ILE A 116 -21.69 15.11 3.21
CA ILE A 116 -22.04 15.82 1.98
C ILE A 116 -22.99 16.97 2.33
N THR A 117 -22.64 18.20 1.94
CA THR A 117 -23.44 19.38 2.28
C THR A 117 -23.43 20.45 1.18
N TYR A 118 -24.43 21.33 1.23
CA TYR A 118 -24.55 22.54 0.42
C TYR A 118 -25.55 23.50 1.05
N ASN A 119 -25.10 24.71 1.44
CA ASN A 119 -25.87 25.80 2.05
C ASN A 119 -26.76 25.37 3.23
N ARG A 120 -26.24 24.49 4.10
CA ARG A 120 -26.95 23.91 5.24
C ARG A 120 -26.09 23.86 6.52
N LEU A 121 -25.31 24.90 6.81
CA LEU A 121 -24.38 24.99 7.94
C LEU A 121 -24.98 24.51 9.26
N LYS A 122 -26.18 24.96 9.64
CA LYS A 122 -26.77 24.55 10.93
C LYS A 122 -27.02 23.03 11.00
N ARG A 123 -27.48 22.42 9.91
CA ARG A 123 -27.66 20.96 9.83
C ARG A 123 -26.33 20.23 9.86
N LEU A 124 -25.34 20.73 9.12
CA LEU A 124 -23.98 20.20 9.15
C LEU A 124 -23.40 20.20 10.57
N GLN A 125 -23.55 21.30 11.31
CA GLN A 125 -23.09 21.42 12.70
C GLN A 125 -23.69 20.33 13.59
N ASP A 126 -25.01 20.19 13.54
CA ASP A 126 -25.72 19.21 14.36
C ASP A 126 -25.33 17.77 13.95
N ASN A 127 -25.16 17.51 12.65
CA ASN A 127 -24.70 16.24 12.12
C ASN A 127 -23.28 15.88 12.59
N ILE A 128 -22.32 16.80 12.45
CA ILE A 128 -20.92 16.62 12.87
C ILE A 128 -20.82 16.42 14.39
N ASN A 129 -21.61 17.15 15.17
CA ASN A 129 -21.65 16.97 16.63
C ASN A 129 -22.13 15.56 16.99
N ASN A 130 -23.18 15.07 16.32
CA ASN A 130 -23.67 13.71 16.53
C ASN A 130 -22.66 12.65 16.10
N ILE A 131 -21.94 12.86 14.98
CA ILE A 131 -20.84 11.97 14.59
C ILE A 131 -19.80 11.92 15.73
N ARG A 132 -19.33 13.07 16.23
CA ARG A 132 -18.35 13.11 17.32
C ARG A 132 -18.83 12.44 18.62
N VAL A 133 -20.12 12.48 18.90
CA VAL A 133 -20.70 11.86 20.10
C VAL A 133 -20.86 10.35 19.94
N PHE A 134 -21.25 9.89 18.75
CA PHE A 134 -21.69 8.52 18.53
C PHE A 134 -20.69 7.63 17.77
N SER A 135 -19.64 8.20 17.21
CA SER A 135 -18.53 7.50 16.56
C SER A 135 -17.38 7.24 17.52
N ASN A 136 -16.52 6.27 17.15
CA ASN A 136 -15.27 6.01 17.83
C ASN A 136 -14.23 7.11 17.52
N ASP A 137 -13.29 7.37 18.44
CA ASP A 137 -12.27 8.43 18.33
C ASP A 137 -11.36 8.27 17.10
N ASN A 138 -11.23 7.05 16.58
CA ASN A 138 -10.37 6.71 15.44
C ASN A 138 -11.06 6.84 14.07
N THR A 139 -12.32 7.27 14.01
CA THR A 139 -13.05 7.46 12.75
C THR A 139 -12.58 8.73 12.04
N ALA A 140 -12.05 8.59 10.82
CA ALA A 140 -11.67 9.73 10.00
C ALA A 140 -12.92 10.51 9.56
N LEU A 141 -12.87 11.84 9.63
CA LEU A 141 -14.02 12.70 9.34
C LEU A 141 -13.63 13.81 8.37
N VAL A 142 -14.42 13.95 7.30
CA VAL A 142 -14.27 15.02 6.30
C VAL A 142 -15.63 15.58 5.88
N VAL A 143 -15.65 16.84 5.47
CA VAL A 143 -16.80 17.50 4.85
C VAL A 143 -16.53 17.69 3.37
N ALA A 144 -17.46 17.28 2.53
CA ALA A 144 -17.48 17.61 1.11
C ALA A 144 -18.60 18.63 0.88
N ASP A 145 -18.19 19.89 0.78
CA ASP A 145 -19.04 21.05 0.54
C ASP A 145 -19.15 21.33 -0.96
N ASP A 146 -20.36 21.40 -1.51
CA ASP A 146 -20.57 21.73 -2.93
C ASP A 146 -20.60 23.24 -3.19
N GLY A 147 -19.71 23.99 -2.52
CA GLY A 147 -19.53 25.43 -2.67
C GLY A 147 -20.55 26.28 -1.90
N SER A 148 -20.74 26.00 -0.61
CA SER A 148 -21.64 26.76 0.25
C SER A 148 -21.19 28.21 0.45
N GLN A 149 -22.16 29.11 0.58
CA GLN A 149 -21.96 30.55 0.82
C GLN A 149 -22.43 30.99 2.22
N ASP A 150 -22.86 30.04 3.05
CA ASP A 150 -23.46 30.26 4.37
C ASP A 150 -22.44 30.24 5.53
N GLY A 151 -21.14 30.25 5.21
CA GLY A 151 -20.06 30.17 6.20
C GLY A 151 -19.60 28.76 6.56
N THR A 152 -20.09 27.72 5.85
CA THR A 152 -19.69 26.32 6.08
C THR A 152 -18.19 26.11 6.15
N LYS A 153 -17.44 26.54 5.14
CA LYS A 153 -15.98 26.41 5.12
C LYS A 153 -15.31 27.08 6.32
N ALA A 154 -15.65 28.34 6.61
CA ALA A 154 -15.09 29.08 7.73
C ALA A 154 -15.37 28.40 9.09
N TRP A 155 -16.55 27.79 9.23
CA TRP A 155 -16.88 27.02 10.43
C TRP A 155 -16.08 25.72 10.53
N CYS A 156 -15.92 24.98 9.43
CA CYS A 156 -15.09 23.77 9.38
C CYS A 156 -13.64 24.08 9.77
N ASP A 157 -13.05 25.14 9.20
CA ASP A 157 -11.69 25.60 9.48
C ASP A 157 -11.52 25.93 10.97
N LYS A 158 -12.46 26.71 11.54
CA LYS A 158 -12.48 27.03 12.98
C LYS A 158 -12.56 25.79 13.88
N ASN A 159 -13.16 24.70 13.41
CA ASN A 159 -13.36 23.47 14.17
C ASN A 159 -12.37 22.35 13.80
N ASN A 160 -11.33 22.67 13.01
CA ASN A 160 -10.31 21.75 12.54
C ASN A 160 -10.88 20.52 11.80
N ILE A 161 -11.93 20.72 11.01
CA ILE A 161 -12.56 19.68 10.20
C ILE A 161 -12.11 19.87 8.74
N PRO A 162 -11.45 18.89 8.12
CA PRO A 162 -11.14 18.94 6.69
C PRO A 162 -12.41 19.19 5.89
N CYS A 163 -12.42 20.24 5.06
CA CYS A 163 -13.56 20.63 4.25
C CYS A 163 -13.11 20.86 2.81
N MET A 164 -13.69 20.12 1.88
CA MET A 164 -13.37 20.18 0.46
C MET A 164 -14.48 20.82 -0.34
N GLY A 165 -14.10 21.49 -1.42
CA GLY A 165 -15.03 22.01 -2.43
C GLY A 165 -15.33 23.49 -2.25
N GLU A 166 -14.92 24.27 -3.24
CA GLU A 166 -15.06 25.73 -3.25
C GLU A 166 -16.10 26.21 -4.28
N VAL A 167 -16.49 25.31 -5.19
CA VAL A 167 -17.44 25.58 -6.27
C VAL A 167 -18.43 24.44 -6.40
N ASN A 168 -19.67 24.80 -6.69
CA ASN A 168 -20.72 23.85 -6.98
C ASN A 168 -20.41 23.10 -8.29
N THR A 169 -20.26 21.78 -8.17
CA THR A 169 -19.99 20.88 -9.32
C THR A 169 -21.04 19.78 -9.45
N GLY A 170 -22.05 19.82 -8.58
CA GLY A 170 -23.12 18.86 -8.52
C GLY A 170 -22.82 17.66 -7.63
N VAL A 171 -23.90 17.00 -7.23
CA VAL A 171 -23.94 15.92 -6.22
C VAL A 171 -22.94 14.79 -6.51
N VAL A 172 -22.84 14.34 -7.77
CA VAL A 172 -21.95 13.23 -8.14
C VAL A 172 -20.49 13.60 -7.99
N ALA A 173 -20.11 14.79 -8.48
CA ALA A 173 -18.74 15.27 -8.36
C ALA A 173 -18.38 15.48 -6.88
N ASN A 174 -19.30 16.05 -6.08
CA ASN A 174 -19.05 16.26 -4.66
C ASN A 174 -18.89 14.94 -3.87
N LYS A 175 -19.74 13.94 -4.14
CA LYS A 175 -19.57 12.59 -3.57
C LYS A 175 -18.28 11.91 -4.02
N ASN A 176 -17.84 12.15 -5.25
CA ASN A 176 -16.57 11.64 -5.73
C ASN A 176 -15.37 12.29 -5.02
N ARG A 177 -15.43 13.58 -4.68
CA ARG A 177 -14.39 14.22 -3.84
C ARG A 177 -14.31 13.55 -2.48
N ALA A 178 -15.46 13.35 -1.82
CA ALA A 178 -15.55 12.63 -0.56
C ALA A 178 -14.91 11.25 -0.64
N LEU A 179 -15.29 10.43 -1.63
CA LEU A 179 -14.71 9.11 -1.84
C LEU A 179 -13.20 9.17 -2.12
N TYR A 180 -12.76 10.14 -2.93
CA TYR A 180 -11.35 10.28 -3.27
C TYR A 180 -10.53 10.63 -2.04
N TYR A 181 -11.03 11.52 -1.19
CA TYR A 181 -10.38 11.83 0.08
C TYR A 181 -10.30 10.61 1.00
N LEU A 182 -11.42 9.93 1.23
CA LEU A 182 -11.45 8.79 2.14
C LEU A 182 -10.54 7.65 1.65
N HIS A 183 -10.51 7.37 0.34
CA HIS A 183 -9.74 6.24 -0.20
C HIS A 183 -8.29 6.59 -0.54
N GLU A 184 -8.07 7.69 -1.27
CA GLU A 184 -6.75 8.01 -1.84
C GLU A 184 -5.88 8.84 -0.89
N ILE A 185 -6.51 9.57 0.05
CA ILE A 185 -5.79 10.47 0.98
C ILE A 185 -5.76 9.89 2.39
N GLU A 186 -6.91 9.45 2.91
CA GLU A 186 -7.00 8.85 4.24
C GLU A 186 -6.75 7.34 4.26
N HIS A 187 -6.79 6.66 3.11
CA HIS A 187 -6.61 5.21 3.04
C HIS A 187 -7.59 4.43 3.95
N CYS A 188 -8.85 4.84 3.95
CA CYS A 188 -9.91 4.15 4.69
C CYS A 188 -10.26 2.80 4.04
N ASP A 189 -10.32 1.76 4.86
CA ASP A 189 -10.77 0.41 4.49
C ASP A 189 -12.29 0.35 4.29
N VAL A 190 -13.02 1.27 4.93
CA VAL A 190 -14.46 1.48 4.75
C VAL A 190 -14.72 2.97 4.60
N SER A 191 -15.46 3.32 3.55
CA SER A 191 -15.95 4.68 3.32
C SER A 191 -17.45 4.76 3.54
N ILE A 192 -17.88 5.70 4.38
CA ILE A 192 -19.27 6.03 4.66
C ILE A 192 -19.54 7.44 4.12
N LEU A 193 -20.44 7.56 3.15
CA LEU A 193 -20.95 8.85 2.68
C LEU A 193 -22.28 9.15 3.37
N LEU A 194 -22.36 10.27 4.05
CA LEU A 194 -23.51 10.71 4.82
C LEU A 194 -23.99 12.07 4.31
N GLU A 195 -25.25 12.20 3.91
CA GLU A 195 -25.84 13.52 3.64
C GLU A 195 -26.10 14.24 4.98
N ASP A 196 -26.00 15.57 5.00
CA ASP A 196 -26.23 16.38 6.21
C ASP A 196 -27.64 16.26 6.82
N ASP A 197 -28.60 15.69 6.09
CA ASP A 197 -29.97 15.40 6.52
C ASP A 197 -30.16 13.97 7.09
N CYS A 198 -29.06 13.22 7.22
CA CYS A 198 -29.02 11.91 7.85
C CYS A 198 -28.02 11.91 9.00
N THR A 199 -28.50 11.85 10.24
CA THR A 199 -27.68 12.04 11.44
C THR A 199 -27.56 10.77 12.28
N PRO A 200 -26.39 10.52 12.89
CA PRO A 200 -26.25 9.47 13.90
C PRO A 200 -27.06 9.73 15.16
N ILE A 201 -27.62 8.67 15.73
CA ILE A 201 -28.45 8.72 16.95
C ILE A 201 -28.13 7.59 17.96
N ALA A 202 -27.09 6.79 17.70
CA ALA A 202 -26.71 5.68 18.56
C ALA A 202 -25.20 5.43 18.50
N GLU A 203 -24.62 5.03 19.63
CA GLU A 203 -23.20 4.70 19.74
C GLU A 203 -22.77 3.60 18.75
N ASN A 204 -21.55 3.72 18.25
CA ASN A 204 -20.89 2.79 17.32
C ASN A 204 -21.69 2.58 16.03
N TRP A 205 -22.45 3.59 15.59
CA TRP A 205 -23.22 3.50 14.35
C TRP A 205 -22.29 3.24 13.16
N ASP A 206 -21.15 3.94 13.09
CA ASP A 206 -20.13 3.83 12.07
C ASP A 206 -19.50 2.43 12.02
N GLU A 207 -19.18 1.84 13.17
CA GLU A 207 -18.72 0.45 13.27
C GLU A 207 -19.74 -0.54 12.70
N ARG A 208 -21.03 -0.36 13.00
CA ARG A 208 -22.10 -1.22 12.45
C ARG A 208 -22.21 -1.10 10.93
N TRP A 209 -22.08 0.11 10.40
CA TRP A 209 -22.08 0.37 8.96
C TRP A 209 -20.82 -0.21 8.30
N ALA A 210 -19.67 -0.12 8.96
CA ALA A 210 -18.41 -0.71 8.51
C ALA A 210 -18.47 -2.24 8.47
N LEU A 211 -18.94 -2.87 9.56
CA LEU A 211 -19.17 -4.32 9.61
C LEU A 211 -20.10 -4.77 8.48
N THR A 212 -21.19 -4.03 8.24
CA THR A 212 -22.11 -4.33 7.14
C THR A 212 -21.41 -4.22 5.78
N ALA A 213 -20.63 -3.16 5.55
CA ALA A 213 -19.89 -2.97 4.30
C ALA A 213 -18.77 -4.03 4.10
N LEU A 214 -18.13 -4.50 5.18
CA LEU A 214 -17.16 -5.59 5.13
C LEU A 214 -17.82 -6.92 4.80
N ALA A 215 -18.97 -7.23 5.42
CA ALA A 215 -19.72 -8.45 5.15
C ALA A 215 -20.22 -8.52 3.70
N TRP A 216 -20.70 -7.38 3.18
CA TRP A 216 -21.55 -7.36 2.00
C TRP A 216 -20.96 -6.59 0.81
N GLY A 217 -19.88 -5.84 1.00
CA GLY A 217 -19.24 -4.99 0.00
C GLY A 217 -19.83 -3.58 -0.05
N HIS A 218 -21.15 -3.47 -0.14
CA HIS A 218 -21.86 -2.19 -0.29
C HIS A 218 -23.25 -2.24 0.36
N VAL A 219 -23.63 -1.15 1.04
CA VAL A 219 -24.96 -1.00 1.66
C VAL A 219 -25.44 0.45 1.61
N ASN A 220 -26.77 0.63 1.64
CA ASN A 220 -27.42 1.94 1.56
C ASN A 220 -28.38 2.15 2.74
N PHE A 221 -28.85 3.38 2.91
CA PHE A 221 -29.82 3.70 3.95
C PHE A 221 -31.22 3.18 3.63
N ALA A 222 -31.83 2.48 4.60
CA ALA A 222 -33.19 1.98 4.53
C ALA A 222 -34.20 3.07 4.89
N HIS A 223 -34.32 4.07 4.01
CA HIS A 223 -35.29 5.14 4.19
C HIS A 223 -36.74 4.60 4.17
N LYS A 224 -37.65 5.17 4.98
CA LYS A 224 -39.09 4.78 5.05
C LYS A 224 -39.76 4.66 3.67
N ARG A 225 -39.34 5.49 2.71
CA ARG A 225 -39.86 5.50 1.32
C ARG A 225 -39.40 4.30 0.47
N VAL A 226 -38.32 3.59 0.83
CA VAL A 226 -37.79 2.43 0.10
C VAL A 226 -38.09 1.10 0.77
N ILE A 227 -38.39 1.07 2.06
CA ILE A 227 -38.76 -0.16 2.79
C ILE A 227 -40.28 -0.33 2.98
N SER A 228 -41.09 0.33 2.17
CA SER A 228 -42.54 0.12 2.20
C SER A 228 -42.91 -1.30 1.72
N PRO A 229 -44.07 -1.85 2.12
CA PRO A 229 -44.49 -3.21 1.73
C PRO A 229 -44.46 -3.48 0.22
N ALA A 230 -44.70 -2.47 -0.62
CA ALA A 230 -44.66 -2.60 -2.08
C ALA A 230 -43.23 -2.75 -2.66
N LYS A 231 -42.21 -2.28 -1.93
CA LYS A 231 -40.82 -2.19 -2.38
C LYS A 231 -39.89 -3.16 -1.66
N LEU A 232 -40.21 -3.54 -0.43
CA LEU A 232 -39.45 -4.52 0.33
C LEU A 232 -39.60 -5.92 -0.29
N ILE A 233 -38.49 -6.62 -0.47
CA ILE A 233 -38.45 -8.00 -0.97
C ILE A 233 -38.26 -8.97 0.20
N LYS A 234 -37.26 -8.73 1.06
CA LYS A 234 -36.94 -9.55 2.24
C LYS A 234 -35.99 -8.81 3.19
N GLY A 235 -35.64 -9.45 4.31
CA GLY A 235 -34.69 -8.94 5.30
C GLY A 235 -35.39 -8.16 6.42
N ASN A 236 -34.67 -7.93 7.52
CA ASN A 236 -35.19 -7.23 8.71
C ASN A 236 -34.40 -5.95 9.03
N GLY A 237 -33.36 -5.63 8.26
CA GLY A 237 -32.58 -4.40 8.41
C GLY A 237 -31.38 -4.53 9.36
N GLU A 238 -31.13 -5.73 9.90
CA GLU A 238 -29.94 -6.01 10.70
C GLU A 238 -28.71 -6.20 9.81
N ILE A 239 -27.52 -6.09 10.43
CA ILE A 239 -26.22 -6.19 9.73
C ILE A 239 -26.10 -7.49 8.91
N HIS A 240 -26.53 -8.62 9.48
CA HIS A 240 -26.47 -9.93 8.82
C HIS A 240 -27.73 -10.27 8.00
N SER A 241 -28.76 -9.42 8.03
CA SER A 241 -30.00 -9.61 7.27
C SER A 241 -30.54 -8.26 6.77
N PRO A 242 -29.75 -7.56 5.93
CA PRO A 242 -30.13 -6.24 5.43
C PRO A 242 -31.46 -6.33 4.66
N PHE A 243 -32.25 -5.25 4.70
CA PHE A 243 -33.42 -5.15 3.85
C PHE A 243 -33.00 -5.22 2.39
N ILE A 244 -33.69 -6.02 1.59
CA ILE A 244 -33.52 -6.04 0.14
C ILE A 244 -34.71 -5.30 -0.47
N SER A 245 -34.48 -4.13 -1.08
CA SER A 245 -35.53 -3.27 -1.64
C SER A 245 -35.43 -3.11 -3.15
N LYS A 246 -36.56 -2.95 -3.83
CA LYS A 246 -36.64 -2.61 -5.27
C LYS A 246 -36.16 -1.18 -5.58
N ALA A 247 -35.94 -0.35 -4.55
CA ALA A 247 -35.52 1.03 -4.67
C ALA A 247 -34.39 1.35 -3.70
N VAL A 248 -33.58 2.35 -4.05
CA VAL A 248 -32.45 2.82 -3.23
C VAL A 248 -32.44 4.34 -3.18
N THR A 249 -31.97 4.88 -2.06
CA THR A 249 -31.73 6.31 -1.84
C THR A 249 -30.34 6.52 -1.27
N GLY A 250 -29.80 7.73 -1.43
CA GLY A 250 -28.39 8.03 -1.17
C GLY A 250 -28.11 8.85 0.08
N GLN A 251 -28.99 8.86 1.09
CA GLN A 251 -28.79 9.62 2.33
C GLN A 251 -27.64 9.12 3.18
N CYS A 252 -27.44 7.81 3.23
CA CYS A 252 -26.24 7.20 3.76
C CYS A 252 -25.88 5.98 2.90
N THR A 253 -24.60 5.78 2.68
CA THR A 253 -24.09 4.59 1.99
C THR A 253 -22.70 4.25 2.51
N ALA A 254 -22.42 2.96 2.69
CA ALA A 254 -21.10 2.48 3.07
C ALA A 254 -20.60 1.46 2.07
N THR A 255 -19.31 1.52 1.76
CA THR A 255 -18.62 0.57 0.89
C THR A 255 -17.28 0.18 1.49
N SER A 256 -16.93 -1.10 1.40
CA SER A 256 -15.60 -1.58 1.75
C SER A 256 -14.62 -1.38 0.60
N LEU A 257 -13.34 -1.22 0.92
CA LEU A 257 -12.26 -1.05 -0.04
C LEU A 257 -12.28 -2.15 -1.11
N ALA A 258 -12.39 -3.41 -0.71
CA ALA A 258 -12.43 -4.55 -1.64
C ALA A 258 -13.59 -4.50 -2.65
N ALA A 259 -14.72 -3.85 -2.30
CA ALA A 259 -15.82 -3.61 -3.22
C ALA A 259 -15.58 -2.37 -4.06
N PHE A 260 -15.10 -1.29 -3.44
CA PHE A 260 -14.75 -0.04 -4.09
C PHE A 260 -13.69 -0.23 -5.19
N GLU A 261 -12.62 -0.98 -4.95
CA GLU A 261 -11.56 -1.25 -5.94
C GLU A 261 -12.04 -1.94 -7.21
N LYS A 262 -13.15 -2.69 -7.13
CA LYS A 262 -13.75 -3.32 -8.32
C LYS A 262 -14.77 -2.42 -9.01
N ASN A 263 -15.42 -1.54 -8.25
CA ASN A 263 -16.52 -0.71 -8.74
C ASN A 263 -16.07 0.67 -9.21
N GLY A 264 -15.19 1.31 -8.45
CA GLY A 264 -14.77 2.69 -8.59
C GLY A 264 -15.80 3.70 -8.13
N TYR A 265 -15.63 4.93 -8.60
CA TYR A 265 -16.38 6.13 -8.24
C TYR A 265 -17.78 6.18 -8.85
N LEU A 266 -18.61 7.15 -8.42
CA LEU A 266 -19.86 7.46 -9.11
C LEU A 266 -19.53 7.98 -10.51
N ASN A 267 -20.35 7.64 -11.51
CA ASN A 267 -20.02 7.95 -12.89
C ASN A 267 -20.14 9.46 -13.20
N PRO A 268 -19.03 10.16 -13.52
CA PRO A 268 -19.02 11.63 -13.62
C PRO A 268 -19.79 12.20 -14.81
N ILE A 269 -20.29 11.35 -15.73
CA ILE A 269 -21.24 11.78 -16.78
C ILE A 269 -22.58 12.26 -16.19
N PHE A 270 -22.95 11.79 -14.99
CA PHE A 270 -24.18 12.21 -14.34
C PHE A 270 -23.95 13.58 -13.72
N LYS A 271 -24.70 14.57 -14.18
CA LYS A 271 -24.69 15.95 -13.67
C LYS A 271 -26.03 16.25 -12.99
N GLY A 272 -26.04 17.16 -12.01
CA GLY A 272 -27.27 17.58 -11.34
C GLY A 272 -27.96 16.44 -10.57
N TYR A 273 -29.28 16.54 -10.41
CA TYR A 273 -30.04 15.61 -9.56
C TYR A 273 -30.41 14.30 -10.29
N GLY A 274 -30.28 13.17 -9.59
CA GLY A 274 -30.91 11.90 -9.97
C GLY A 274 -30.00 10.87 -10.65
N CYS A 275 -30.39 9.59 -10.50
CA CYS A 275 -29.82 8.37 -11.10
C CYS A 275 -28.33 8.03 -10.86
N GLY A 276 -27.43 8.98 -10.58
CA GLY A 276 -26.00 8.70 -10.39
C GLY A 276 -25.72 7.70 -9.27
N HIS A 277 -26.29 7.90 -8.07
CA HIS A 277 -26.17 6.95 -6.97
C HIS A 277 -26.82 5.59 -7.29
N VAL A 278 -27.98 5.59 -7.95
CA VAL A 278 -28.66 4.33 -8.33
C VAL A 278 -27.81 3.53 -9.32
N GLU A 279 -27.17 4.20 -10.29
CA GLU A 279 -26.25 3.55 -11.22
C GLU A 279 -25.04 2.96 -10.52
N TRP A 280 -24.43 3.71 -9.59
CA TRP A 280 -23.30 3.25 -8.80
C TRP A 280 -23.64 2.00 -7.97
N THR A 281 -24.78 2.01 -7.27
CA THR A 281 -25.27 0.85 -6.50
C THR A 281 -25.59 -0.34 -7.42
N GLN A 282 -26.11 -0.11 -8.63
CA GLN A 282 -26.37 -1.20 -9.59
C GLN A 282 -25.09 -1.88 -10.08
N ARG A 283 -23.97 -1.18 -10.16
CA ARG A 283 -22.70 -1.80 -10.56
C ARG A 283 -22.16 -2.76 -9.50
N PHE A 284 -22.29 -2.44 -8.21
CA PHE A 284 -21.97 -3.39 -7.13
C PHE A 284 -22.76 -4.70 -7.26
N LEU A 285 -24.08 -4.62 -7.52
CA LEU A 285 -24.91 -5.81 -7.78
C LEU A 285 -24.39 -6.66 -8.95
N LYS A 286 -23.99 -6.00 -10.04
CA LYS A 286 -23.44 -6.68 -11.24
C LYS A 286 -22.08 -7.33 -11.00
N LEU A 287 -21.33 -6.84 -10.02
CA LEU A 287 -20.05 -7.39 -9.58
C LEU A 287 -20.21 -8.53 -8.57
N GLY A 288 -21.45 -8.87 -8.18
CA GLY A 288 -21.74 -9.94 -7.22
C GLY A 288 -21.68 -9.49 -5.76
N PHE A 289 -21.58 -8.18 -5.51
CA PHE A 289 -21.74 -7.63 -4.18
C PHE A 289 -23.21 -7.53 -3.83
N ASN A 290 -23.52 -7.87 -2.58
CA ASN A 290 -24.82 -7.97 -1.92
C ASN A 290 -26.05 -7.42 -2.66
N GLY A 291 -27.10 -8.24 -2.74
CA GLY A 291 -28.41 -7.89 -3.29
C GLY A 291 -28.98 -8.97 -4.19
N LEU A 292 -30.03 -8.65 -4.95
CA LEU A 292 -30.67 -9.60 -5.87
C LEU A 292 -30.52 -9.16 -7.32
N MET A 293 -29.92 -10.04 -8.12
CA MET A 293 -29.85 -9.93 -9.58
C MET A 293 -30.97 -10.80 -10.19
N GLY A 294 -31.78 -10.23 -11.08
CA GLY A 294 -32.92 -10.92 -11.70
C GLY A 294 -33.78 -9.97 -12.53
N SER A 295 -35.03 -10.37 -12.81
CA SER A 295 -36.01 -9.51 -13.49
C SER A 295 -36.34 -8.24 -12.70
N THR A 296 -36.18 -8.29 -11.37
CA THR A 296 -36.25 -7.14 -10.46
C THR A 296 -34.95 -7.06 -9.68
N LEU A 297 -34.30 -5.88 -9.71
CA LEU A 297 -33.10 -5.63 -8.92
C LEU A 297 -33.47 -5.39 -7.44
N GLY A 298 -32.73 -6.01 -6.53
CA GLY A 298 -32.87 -5.82 -5.09
C GLY A 298 -31.62 -5.19 -4.49
N PHE A 299 -31.77 -4.01 -3.89
CA PHE A 299 -30.71 -3.23 -3.26
C PHE A 299 -30.66 -3.48 -1.74
N PRO A 300 -29.49 -3.74 -1.16
CA PRO A 300 -29.36 -3.93 0.27
C PRO A 300 -29.36 -2.60 1.02
N CYS A 301 -30.13 -2.55 2.10
CA CYS A 301 -30.28 -1.38 2.93
C CYS A 301 -30.35 -1.72 4.43
N ILE A 302 -29.78 -0.85 5.26
CA ILE A 302 -29.91 -0.86 6.72
C ILE A 302 -30.29 0.54 7.22
N ASN A 303 -30.93 0.64 8.38
CA ASN A 303 -31.25 1.92 9.03
C ASN A 303 -30.70 2.01 10.45
N THR A 304 -29.81 1.09 10.83
CA THR A 304 -29.29 1.02 12.20
C THR A 304 -28.50 2.29 12.55
N GLY A 305 -28.83 2.87 13.70
CA GLY A 305 -28.10 3.99 14.31
C GLY A 305 -28.22 5.34 13.61
N LEU A 306 -29.04 5.46 12.57
CA LEU A 306 -29.22 6.69 11.80
C LEU A 306 -30.68 7.14 11.74
N LEU A 307 -30.89 8.45 11.82
CA LEU A 307 -32.16 9.12 11.56
C LEU A 307 -32.02 10.01 10.33
N SER A 308 -32.99 9.99 9.42
CA SER A 308 -33.02 10.89 8.27
C SER A 308 -34.26 11.77 8.34
N GLU A 309 -34.05 13.07 8.21
CA GLU A 309 -35.10 14.08 8.13
C GLU A 309 -35.45 14.39 6.67
N ASP A 310 -36.70 14.76 6.44
CA ASP A 310 -37.12 15.22 5.12
C ASP A 310 -36.60 16.67 4.92
N ALA A 311 -35.56 16.84 4.11
CA ALA A 311 -35.01 18.16 3.75
C ALA A 311 -35.51 18.67 2.38
N PRO A 312 -35.58 20.00 2.16
CA PRO A 312 -35.86 20.57 0.84
C PRO A 312 -34.83 20.11 -0.20
N THR A 313 -35.31 19.59 -1.33
CA THR A 313 -34.42 19.09 -2.41
C THR A 313 -34.31 20.11 -3.54
N HIS A 314 -33.10 20.36 -4.04
CA HIS A 314 -32.86 21.08 -5.31
C HIS A 314 -33.13 20.17 -6.53
N LYS A 315 -34.33 19.58 -6.57
CA LYS A 315 -34.74 18.63 -7.60
C LYS A 315 -35.08 19.38 -8.90
N SER A 316 -34.42 19.01 -10.00
CA SER A 316 -34.77 19.43 -11.36
C SER A 316 -35.37 18.25 -12.13
N GLU A 317 -36.55 18.43 -12.74
CA GLU A 317 -37.17 17.35 -13.54
C GLU A 317 -36.40 17.12 -14.86
N ASP A 318 -35.80 18.18 -15.42
CA ASP A 318 -34.93 18.08 -16.61
C ASP A 318 -33.69 17.25 -16.34
N ASP A 319 -33.04 17.46 -15.19
CA ASP A 319 -31.89 16.65 -14.77
C ASP A 319 -32.28 15.17 -14.61
N ILE A 320 -33.44 14.92 -14.02
CA ILE A 320 -33.94 13.56 -13.84
C ILE A 320 -34.22 12.89 -15.19
N GLN A 321 -34.87 13.58 -16.11
CA GLN A 321 -35.17 13.03 -17.42
C GLN A 321 -33.88 12.75 -18.20
N ARG A 322 -32.96 13.72 -18.24
CA ARG A 322 -31.63 13.58 -18.87
C ARG A 322 -30.84 12.40 -18.27
N ASN A 323 -30.74 12.34 -16.95
CA ASN A 323 -29.98 11.28 -16.26
C ASN A 323 -30.66 9.90 -16.39
N ARG A 324 -32.00 9.82 -16.48
CA ARG A 324 -32.72 8.57 -16.79
C ARG A 324 -32.39 8.05 -18.19
N LEU A 325 -32.36 8.94 -19.19
CA LEU A 325 -31.99 8.58 -20.56
C LEU A 325 -30.52 8.13 -20.64
N LEU A 326 -29.60 8.87 -20.00
CA LEU A 326 -28.19 8.51 -19.90
C LEU A 326 -28.03 7.13 -19.27
N LYS A 327 -28.65 6.88 -18.12
CA LYS A 327 -28.59 5.58 -17.44
C LYS A 327 -29.09 4.43 -18.32
N LYS A 328 -30.17 4.63 -19.10
CA LYS A 328 -30.67 3.63 -20.06
C LYS A 328 -29.67 3.35 -21.19
N SER A 329 -28.90 4.35 -21.60
CA SER A 329 -27.92 4.23 -22.69
C SER A 329 -26.61 3.53 -22.27
N LEU A 330 -26.30 3.49 -20.97
CA LEU A 330 -25.10 2.83 -20.45
C LEU A 330 -25.21 1.31 -20.60
N LYS A 331 -24.49 0.75 -21.58
CA LYS A 331 -24.31 -0.70 -21.72
C LYS A 331 -23.56 -1.27 -20.51
N ASN A 332 -23.74 -2.57 -20.25
CA ASN A 332 -23.14 -3.31 -19.14
C ASN A 332 -21.61 -3.17 -19.08
N ASN A 333 -21.11 -2.17 -18.34
CA ASN A 333 -19.69 -2.03 -18.05
C ASN A 333 -19.42 -2.58 -16.65
N LYS A 334 -18.62 -3.66 -16.58
CA LYS A 334 -17.98 -4.14 -15.36
C LYS A 334 -16.64 -3.45 -15.09
N LYS A 335 -16.42 -2.29 -15.72
CA LYS A 335 -15.16 -1.56 -15.64
C LYS A 335 -15.19 -0.64 -14.43
N TYR A 336 -14.03 -0.52 -13.78
CA TYR A 336 -13.76 0.52 -12.81
C TYR A 336 -14.04 1.90 -13.41
N ILE A 337 -14.65 2.79 -12.62
CA ILE A 337 -14.98 4.15 -13.03
C ILE A 337 -14.13 5.13 -12.23
N TYR A 338 -13.41 5.99 -12.93
CA TYR A 338 -12.67 7.11 -12.33
C TYR A 338 -13.60 8.30 -12.03
N PRO A 339 -13.21 9.23 -11.15
CA PRO A 339 -14.05 10.38 -10.80
C PRO A 339 -14.04 11.49 -11.87
N TRP A 340 -13.27 11.31 -12.95
CA TRP A 340 -13.16 12.19 -14.11
C TRP A 340 -13.34 11.40 -15.42
N LEU A 341 -13.71 12.08 -16.51
CA LEU A 341 -13.89 11.46 -17.83
C LEU A 341 -12.62 11.48 -18.71
N ASN A 342 -11.74 12.45 -18.49
CA ASN A 342 -10.54 12.68 -19.28
C ASN A 342 -9.45 13.34 -18.41
N ASN A 343 -8.27 13.55 -18.99
CA ASN A 343 -7.13 14.10 -18.27
C ASN A 343 -7.32 15.56 -17.85
N ASP A 344 -8.04 16.37 -18.62
CA ASP A 344 -8.29 17.77 -18.26
C ASP A 344 -9.20 17.85 -17.02
N GLU A 345 -10.27 17.05 -17.01
CA GLU A 345 -11.14 16.89 -15.84
C GLU A 345 -10.39 16.30 -14.65
N LYS A 346 -9.44 15.38 -14.86
CA LYS A 346 -8.57 14.84 -13.80
C LYS A 346 -7.78 15.95 -13.15
N SER A 347 -7.09 16.78 -13.93
CA SER A 347 -6.30 17.88 -13.41
C SER A 347 -7.15 18.89 -12.65
N ILE A 348 -8.33 19.26 -13.16
CA ILE A 348 -9.27 20.15 -12.46
C ILE A 348 -9.75 19.52 -11.15
N PHE A 349 -10.13 18.24 -11.17
CA PHE A 349 -10.60 17.53 -9.99
C PHE A 349 -9.52 17.44 -8.91
N ILE A 350 -8.31 17.01 -9.27
CA ILE A 350 -7.17 16.89 -8.35
C ILE A 350 -6.78 18.27 -7.80
N ASN A 351 -6.71 19.30 -8.65
CA ASN A 351 -6.41 20.66 -8.20
C ASN A 351 -7.51 21.22 -7.28
N GLY A 352 -8.78 20.92 -7.56
CA GLY A 352 -9.91 21.32 -6.71
C GLY A 352 -9.91 20.63 -5.35
N VAL A 353 -9.53 19.35 -5.32
CA VAL A 353 -9.29 18.61 -4.08
C VAL A 353 -8.10 19.26 -3.36
N ASN A 354 -6.93 19.38 -3.98
CA ASN A 354 -5.68 19.92 -3.40
C ASN A 354 -5.73 21.39 -2.95
N SER A 355 -6.44 22.26 -3.66
CA SER A 355 -6.57 23.70 -3.31
C SER A 355 -7.36 23.92 -2.03
N ALA A 356 -8.38 23.11 -1.77
CA ALA A 356 -9.11 23.12 -0.51
C ALA A 356 -8.21 22.78 0.70
N PHE A 357 -7.09 22.07 0.49
CA PHE A 357 -6.09 21.84 1.53
C PHE A 357 -5.20 23.05 1.81
N LYS A 358 -4.93 23.90 0.81
CA LYS A 358 -4.05 25.07 0.97
C LYS A 358 -4.63 26.13 1.91
N GLY A 359 -5.96 26.23 2.03
CA GLY A 359 -6.64 27.18 2.94
C GLY A 359 -6.46 26.89 4.45
N ASN A 360 -6.10 25.66 4.82
CA ASN A 360 -5.83 25.26 6.22
C ASN A 360 -4.32 25.10 6.54
N LYS A 361 -3.43 25.43 5.59
CA LYS A 361 -1.97 25.26 5.74
C LYS A 361 -1.31 26.25 6.71
N GLU A 362 -1.97 27.34 7.10
CA GLU A 362 -1.38 28.28 8.07
C GLU A 362 -1.41 27.77 9.52
N ASN A 363 -2.18 26.73 9.85
CA ASN A 363 -2.23 26.17 11.22
C ASN A 363 -2.02 24.66 11.35
N ARG A 364 -1.76 23.94 10.24
CA ARG A 364 -1.25 22.56 10.32
C ARG A 364 -0.15 22.35 9.27
N PHE A 365 0.98 21.87 9.77
CA PHE A 365 2.25 21.62 9.09
C PHE A 365 2.13 21.29 7.60
N SER A 366 2.91 22.04 6.82
CA SER A 366 3.03 22.00 5.37
C SER A 366 3.70 20.72 4.86
N ILE A 367 2.99 19.89 4.09
CA ILE A 367 3.60 19.00 3.09
C ILE A 367 2.70 18.99 1.82
N THR A 368 3.28 18.53 0.72
CA THR A 368 2.72 18.12 -0.56
C THR A 368 2.27 19.20 -1.54
N GLU A 369 3.17 19.45 -2.51
CA GLU A 369 2.82 19.65 -3.91
C GLU A 369 3.93 19.02 -4.78
N SER A 370 3.81 17.72 -5.06
CA SER A 370 4.37 17.02 -6.25
C SER A 370 4.30 15.51 -6.00
N ARG A 371 3.27 14.83 -6.50
CA ARG A 371 3.31 13.37 -6.69
C ARG A 371 2.10 12.92 -7.49
N GLU A 372 2.29 12.79 -8.80
CA GLU A 372 1.51 11.83 -9.58
C GLU A 372 1.83 10.44 -9.01
N LEU A 373 0.90 9.85 -8.26
CA LEU A 373 1.04 8.53 -7.68
C LEU A 373 0.59 7.48 -8.71
N SER A 374 1.58 6.87 -9.34
CA SER A 374 1.47 5.58 -10.01
C SER A 374 1.31 4.47 -8.97
N GLU A 375 0.42 3.53 -9.29
CA GLU A 375 0.09 2.31 -8.56
C GLU A 375 1.31 1.64 -7.91
N ILE A 376 1.22 1.34 -6.60
CA ILE A 376 1.64 0.11 -5.90
C ILE A 376 1.71 0.45 -4.41
N GLU A 377 0.84 -0.18 -3.62
CA GLU A 377 0.91 -0.29 -2.16
C GLU A 377 2.34 -0.55 -1.67
N LEU A 378 2.96 0.44 -1.05
CA LEU A 378 4.13 0.24 -0.21
C LEU A 378 3.97 1.15 0.99
N ASN A 379 3.88 0.58 2.20
CA ASN A 379 4.04 1.37 3.42
C ASN A 379 5.26 2.27 3.26
N HIS A 380 5.12 3.54 3.63
CA HIS A 380 6.16 4.56 3.53
C HIS A 380 7.25 4.37 4.59
N ASN A 381 7.59 3.11 4.88
CA ASN A 381 8.61 2.72 5.81
C ASN A 381 9.91 2.44 5.06
N PHE A 382 11.00 2.76 5.73
CA PHE A 382 12.34 2.71 5.18
C PHE A 382 13.25 1.85 6.04
N PHE A 383 14.27 1.29 5.41
CA PHE A 383 15.33 0.59 6.11
C PHE A 383 16.68 1.23 5.79
N PHE A 384 17.26 1.89 6.78
CA PHE A 384 18.59 2.46 6.70
C PHE A 384 19.64 1.52 7.33
N ILE A 385 20.42 0.85 6.48
CA ILE A 385 21.55 0.02 6.87
C ILE A 385 22.69 0.94 7.31
N HIS A 386 22.81 1.18 8.62
CA HIS A 386 23.83 2.04 9.18
C HIS A 386 25.16 1.28 9.27
N ILE A 387 25.92 1.29 8.18
CA ILE A 387 27.27 0.72 8.15
C ILE A 387 28.20 1.61 9.01
N PRO A 388 28.93 1.06 9.98
CA PRO A 388 29.93 1.80 10.73
C PRO A 388 30.91 2.61 9.87
N LYS A 389 31.09 3.87 10.26
CA LYS A 389 32.09 4.83 9.73
C LYS A 389 31.86 5.31 8.29
N THR A 390 30.63 5.30 7.81
CA THR A 390 30.23 5.79 6.48
C THR A 390 29.27 6.99 6.56
N ALA A 391 29.52 7.92 7.48
CA ALA A 391 28.62 9.06 7.76
C ALA A 391 27.18 8.71 8.22
N GLY A 392 26.89 7.44 8.52
CA GLY A 392 25.54 7.03 8.90
C GLY A 392 24.99 7.65 10.18
N THR A 393 25.84 8.16 11.08
CA THR A 393 25.36 8.93 12.25
C THR A 393 24.79 10.29 11.85
N SER A 394 25.41 10.97 10.88
CA SER A 394 24.88 12.23 10.33
C SER A 394 23.51 12.00 9.69
N PHE A 395 23.41 10.98 8.83
CA PHE A 395 22.18 10.66 8.13
C PHE A 395 21.07 10.24 9.11
N ARG A 396 21.36 9.34 10.06
CA ARG A 396 20.40 8.97 11.11
C ARG A 396 19.92 10.18 11.89
N ARG A 397 20.81 11.10 12.30
CA ARG A 397 20.40 12.31 13.02
C ARG A 397 19.54 13.24 12.17
N ALA A 398 19.72 13.26 10.84
CA ALA A 398 18.83 14.01 9.96
C ALA A 398 17.45 13.34 9.87
N LEU A 399 17.41 12.00 9.89
CA LEU A 399 16.15 11.25 9.96
C LEU A 399 15.41 11.48 11.29
N GLU A 400 16.11 11.38 12.43
CA GLU A 400 15.54 11.49 13.78
C GLU A 400 14.89 12.86 14.06
N ASP A 401 15.28 13.91 13.34
CA ASP A 401 14.65 15.22 13.45
C ASP A 401 13.25 15.29 12.84
N LYS A 402 12.95 14.40 11.87
CA LYS A 402 11.75 14.51 11.04
C LYS A 402 10.87 13.26 11.06
N PHE A 403 11.43 12.11 11.42
CA PHE A 403 10.80 10.81 11.30
C PHE A 403 10.98 9.96 12.54
N VAL A 404 10.08 9.00 12.74
CA VAL A 404 10.24 7.96 13.76
C VAL A 404 11.34 7.01 13.30
N VAL A 405 12.40 6.87 14.10
CA VAL A 405 13.52 5.96 13.82
C VAL A 405 13.57 4.85 14.88
N LEU A 406 13.24 3.63 14.47
CA LEU A 406 13.41 2.41 15.26
C LEU A 406 14.87 1.94 15.15
N GLY A 407 15.66 2.28 16.17
CA GLY A 407 17.06 1.88 16.26
C GLY A 407 17.24 0.38 16.53
N ASP A 408 18.17 -0.28 15.84
CA ASP A 408 18.71 -1.60 16.22
C ASP A 408 20.24 -1.57 16.34
N TYR A 409 20.71 -1.51 17.58
CA TYR A 409 22.13 -1.48 17.92
C TYR A 409 22.50 -2.62 18.87
N GLY A 410 21.70 -3.69 18.93
CA GLY A 410 21.86 -4.81 19.85
C GLY A 410 20.96 -4.72 21.09
N ASP A 411 20.60 -5.86 21.67
CA ASP A 411 19.72 -6.01 22.86
C ASP A 411 20.10 -5.10 24.04
N LYS A 412 21.41 -4.98 24.31
CA LYS A 412 21.97 -4.21 25.44
C LYS A 412 22.16 -2.73 25.13
N SER A 413 21.96 -2.30 23.89
CA SER A 413 22.15 -0.90 23.53
C SER A 413 20.96 -0.07 23.97
N LYS A 414 21.25 1.07 24.61
CA LYS A 414 20.25 2.10 24.92
C LYS A 414 19.65 2.76 23.67
N PHE A 415 20.32 2.61 22.53
CA PHE A 415 19.84 3.14 21.24
C PHE A 415 18.96 2.15 20.48
N THR A 416 18.77 0.94 21.00
CA THR A 416 17.82 -0.02 20.42
C THR A 416 16.42 0.33 20.92
N ALA A 417 15.50 0.55 19.98
CA ALA A 417 14.11 0.88 20.25
C ALA A 417 13.41 -0.26 21.01
N GLU A 418 12.43 0.07 21.85
CA GLU A 418 11.78 -0.94 22.71
C GLU A 418 10.98 -1.93 21.87
N GLU A 419 10.35 -1.48 20.78
CA GLU A 419 9.66 -2.31 19.80
C GLU A 419 10.59 -3.37 19.21
N ILE A 420 11.84 -3.01 18.89
CA ILE A 420 12.86 -3.94 18.40
C ILE A 420 13.28 -4.91 19.52
N LYS A 421 13.49 -4.42 20.75
CA LYS A 421 13.84 -5.29 21.89
C LYS A 421 12.75 -6.33 22.15
N GLU A 422 11.50 -5.90 22.21
CA GLU A 422 10.35 -6.77 22.46
C GLU A 422 10.15 -7.79 21.34
N THR A 423 10.16 -7.35 20.08
CA THR A 423 9.86 -8.24 18.96
C THR A 423 11.04 -9.08 18.51
N ILE A 424 12.22 -8.49 18.28
CA ILE A 424 13.38 -9.16 17.68
C ILE A 424 14.20 -9.92 18.71
N TYR A 425 14.45 -9.32 19.87
CA TYR A 425 15.38 -9.88 20.86
C TYR A 425 14.68 -10.74 21.93
N LYS A 426 13.58 -10.23 22.53
CA LYS A 426 12.82 -10.91 23.59
C LYS A 426 11.90 -11.98 23.01
N ALA A 427 10.93 -11.60 22.16
CA ALA A 427 9.96 -12.53 21.57
C ALA A 427 10.52 -13.35 20.39
N LYS A 428 11.64 -12.94 19.80
CA LYS A 428 12.25 -13.58 18.61
C LYS A 428 11.26 -13.76 17.45
N SER A 429 10.38 -12.79 17.27
CA SER A 429 9.33 -12.77 16.24
C SER A 429 9.51 -11.60 15.28
N PRO A 430 10.33 -11.74 14.22
CA PRO A 430 10.41 -10.74 13.15
C PRO A 430 9.07 -10.46 12.48
N PHE A 431 8.17 -11.46 12.44
CA PHE A 431 6.82 -11.28 11.92
C PHE A 431 5.99 -10.32 12.78
N ALA A 432 6.14 -10.34 14.11
CA ALA A 432 5.46 -9.38 14.98
C ALA A 432 5.90 -7.94 14.67
N LEU A 433 7.21 -7.70 14.50
CA LEU A 433 7.71 -6.39 14.07
C LEU A 433 7.16 -6.01 12.69
N LYS A 434 7.19 -6.94 11.73
CA LYS A 434 6.66 -6.70 10.39
C LYS A 434 5.18 -6.34 10.40
N SER A 435 4.39 -6.98 11.27
CA SER A 435 2.97 -6.67 11.46
C SER A 435 2.77 -5.30 12.13
N GLN A 436 3.60 -4.92 13.11
CA GLN A 436 3.59 -3.57 13.68
C GLN A 436 3.94 -2.50 12.64
N LEU A 437 4.94 -2.75 11.80
CA LEU A 437 5.29 -1.86 10.70
C LEU A 437 4.20 -1.77 9.62
N LYS A 438 3.16 -2.63 9.65
CA LYS A 438 2.00 -2.45 8.78
C LYS A 438 1.10 -1.31 9.21
N THR A 439 1.04 -1.03 10.51
CA THR A 439 0.21 0.03 11.08
C THR A 439 0.97 1.34 11.25
N MET A 440 2.31 1.31 11.17
CA MET A 440 3.16 2.50 11.19
C MET A 440 3.39 3.03 9.76
N GLN A 441 3.33 4.34 9.58
CA GLN A 441 3.70 5.04 8.35
C GLN A 441 4.86 6.00 8.62
N HIS A 442 5.72 6.24 7.61
CA HIS A 442 6.88 7.13 7.70
C HIS A 442 7.91 6.72 8.77
N THR A 443 8.00 5.42 9.06
CA THR A 443 8.94 4.87 10.05
C THR A 443 10.21 4.35 9.40
N TRP A 444 11.34 4.64 10.03
CA TRP A 444 12.65 4.18 9.61
C TRP A 444 13.18 3.13 10.58
N ILE A 445 13.55 1.97 10.06
CA ILE A 445 14.38 1.03 10.81
C ILE A 445 15.84 1.40 10.53
N SER A 446 16.66 1.56 11.57
CA SER A 446 18.07 1.90 11.38
C SER A 446 18.97 1.22 12.40
N GLY A 447 20.09 0.65 11.97
CA GLY A 447 20.94 -0.08 12.89
C GLY A 447 22.24 -0.61 12.31
N HIS A 448 23.11 -1.09 13.20
CA HIS A 448 24.32 -1.84 12.84
C HIS A 448 23.97 -3.31 12.54
N VAL A 449 23.12 -3.49 11.53
CA VAL A 449 22.57 -4.78 11.10
C VAL A 449 22.93 -5.04 9.64
N SER A 450 22.93 -6.31 9.24
CA SER A 450 23.13 -6.68 7.84
C SER A 450 21.82 -6.58 7.05
N PHE A 451 21.94 -6.46 5.72
CA PHE A 451 20.82 -6.36 4.79
C PHE A 451 19.70 -7.38 5.04
N PRO A 452 19.96 -8.69 5.22
CA PRO A 452 18.89 -9.67 5.36
C PRO A 452 18.01 -9.44 6.58
N GLN A 453 18.45 -8.69 7.60
CA GLN A 453 17.72 -8.57 8.86
C GLN A 453 16.28 -8.05 8.63
N TYR A 454 16.14 -6.96 7.86
CA TYR A 454 14.88 -6.24 7.67
C TYR A 454 14.48 -6.05 6.20
N SER A 455 15.15 -6.74 5.26
CA SER A 455 14.90 -6.59 3.82
C SER A 455 13.50 -6.98 3.35
N ASP A 456 12.75 -7.76 4.14
CA ASP A 456 11.37 -8.16 3.85
C ASP A 456 10.32 -7.24 4.49
N MET A 457 10.74 -6.27 5.29
CA MET A 457 9.85 -5.36 6.01
C MET A 457 9.51 -4.10 5.23
N VAL A 458 10.33 -3.76 4.23
CA VAL A 458 10.17 -2.57 3.38
C VAL A 458 10.39 -2.94 1.91
N SER A 459 9.94 -2.08 1.01
CA SER A 459 10.27 -2.19 -0.43
C SER A 459 11.79 -2.21 -0.65
N ALA A 460 12.26 -2.96 -1.65
CA ALA A 460 13.62 -2.84 -2.16
C ALA A 460 13.98 -1.39 -2.52
N ARG A 461 12.98 -0.63 -3.01
CA ARG A 461 13.09 0.80 -3.32
C ARG A 461 13.35 1.66 -2.08
N HIS A 462 13.01 1.23 -0.87
CA HIS A 462 13.10 2.00 0.38
C HIS A 462 14.26 1.54 1.29
N ILE A 463 15.20 0.77 0.74
CA ILE A 463 16.42 0.38 1.45
C ILE A 463 17.54 1.37 1.10
N ILE A 464 18.11 1.99 2.14
CA ILE A 464 19.17 2.99 2.02
C ILE A 464 20.41 2.53 2.78
N ALA A 465 21.58 2.84 2.25
CA ALA A 465 22.85 2.68 2.94
C ALA A 465 23.82 3.81 2.56
N PHE A 466 24.93 3.94 3.28
CA PHE A 466 26.05 4.76 2.87
C PHE A 466 27.34 3.94 2.89
N VAL A 467 28.19 4.18 1.88
CA VAL A 467 29.53 3.60 1.78
C VAL A 467 30.59 4.70 1.77
N ARG A 468 31.83 4.30 2.04
CA ARG A 468 33.02 5.15 2.07
C ARG A 468 34.16 4.45 1.35
N ASP A 469 35.14 5.21 0.88
CA ASP A 469 36.43 4.65 0.47
C ASP A 469 36.92 3.60 1.49
N PRO A 470 37.23 2.36 1.05
CA PRO A 470 37.49 1.26 1.98
C PRO A 470 38.73 1.49 2.86
N VAL A 471 39.76 2.17 2.33
CA VAL A 471 40.97 2.46 3.11
C VAL A 471 40.65 3.48 4.19
N GLU A 472 39.95 4.56 3.83
CA GLU A 472 39.52 5.55 4.81
C GLU A 472 38.56 5.00 5.86
N GLN A 473 37.65 4.11 5.45
CA GLN A 473 36.70 3.46 6.34
C GLN A 473 37.44 2.63 7.40
N VAL A 474 38.42 1.83 6.99
CA VAL A 474 39.25 1.02 7.90
C VAL A 474 40.04 1.89 8.88
N ILE A 475 40.69 2.96 8.40
CA ILE A 475 41.43 3.91 9.26
C ILE A 475 40.48 4.60 10.25
N SER A 476 39.30 5.02 9.79
CA SER A 476 38.28 5.63 10.64
C SER A 476 37.76 4.65 11.71
N HIS A 477 37.67 3.36 11.35
CA HIS A 477 37.24 2.31 12.25
C HIS A 477 38.30 2.03 13.31
N PHE A 478 39.56 1.91 12.92
CA PHE A 478 40.70 1.79 13.83
C PHE A 478 40.71 2.92 14.87
N ASN A 479 40.68 4.18 14.41
CA ASN A 479 40.66 5.35 15.28
C ASN A 479 39.48 5.31 16.27
N HIS A 480 38.30 4.85 15.82
CA HIS A 480 37.13 4.71 16.69
C HIS A 480 37.31 3.61 17.74
N TYR A 481 37.91 2.47 17.39
CA TYR A 481 38.19 1.37 18.31
C TYR A 481 39.21 1.78 19.39
N VAL A 482 40.26 2.51 19.02
CA VAL A 482 41.23 3.04 19.99
C VAL A 482 40.55 4.02 20.94
N THR A 483 39.75 4.95 20.40
CA THR A 483 39.15 6.04 21.19
C THR A 483 38.01 5.58 22.10
N HIS A 484 37.12 4.69 21.61
CA HIS A 484 35.85 4.39 22.29
C HIS A 484 35.71 2.94 22.75
N HIS A 485 36.52 2.01 22.21
CA HIS A 485 36.47 0.59 22.59
C HIS A 485 37.72 0.14 23.35
N GLY A 486 38.61 1.06 23.72
CA GLY A 486 39.80 0.77 24.51
C GLY A 486 40.79 -0.17 23.81
N PHE A 487 40.80 -0.21 22.48
CA PHE A 487 41.75 -1.03 21.73
C PHE A 487 43.17 -0.47 21.90
N LYS A 488 44.09 -1.31 22.39
CA LYS A 488 45.48 -0.92 22.70
C LYS A 488 46.50 -1.31 21.63
N GLY A 489 46.07 -2.00 20.58
CA GLY A 489 46.95 -2.45 19.49
C GLY A 489 47.22 -1.39 18.44
N ASP A 490 48.20 -1.65 17.58
CA ASP A 490 48.47 -0.88 16.37
C ASP A 490 47.49 -1.23 15.23
N ILE A 491 47.63 -0.52 14.10
CA ILE A 491 46.74 -0.72 12.96
C ILE A 491 46.96 -2.10 12.32
N GLU A 492 48.18 -2.61 12.30
CA GLU A 492 48.54 -3.94 11.79
C GLU A 492 47.84 -5.05 12.59
N GLN A 493 47.76 -4.91 13.91
CA GLN A 493 46.98 -5.80 14.77
C GLN A 493 45.48 -5.64 14.53
N PHE A 494 44.99 -4.41 14.29
CA PHE A 494 43.59 -4.17 13.95
C PHE A 494 43.18 -4.83 12.64
N LEU A 495 44.06 -4.85 11.62
CA LEU A 495 43.80 -5.48 10.32
C LEU A 495 43.54 -7.00 10.42
N LYS A 496 43.95 -7.65 11.50
CA LYS A 496 43.64 -9.07 11.76
C LYS A 496 42.17 -9.30 12.16
N ARG A 497 41.42 -8.24 12.47
CA ARG A 497 40.03 -8.34 12.91
C ARG A 497 39.08 -8.47 11.72
N PRO A 498 37.95 -9.20 11.84
CA PRO A 498 36.96 -9.31 10.78
C PRO A 498 36.38 -7.96 10.32
N ALA A 499 36.32 -6.97 11.21
CA ALA A 499 35.82 -5.63 10.96
C ALA A 499 36.72 -4.77 10.04
N ALA A 500 37.95 -5.23 9.75
CA ALA A 500 38.91 -4.57 8.88
C ALA A 500 38.95 -5.14 7.45
N SER A 501 38.10 -6.13 7.13
CA SER A 501 38.08 -6.78 5.81
C SER A 501 36.66 -6.89 5.23
N ASN A 502 36.48 -6.25 4.07
CA ASN A 502 35.29 -6.26 3.23
C ASN A 502 34.00 -5.99 4.01
N PHE A 503 34.08 -5.10 5.00
CA PHE A 503 33.05 -4.91 5.99
C PHE A 503 31.79 -4.30 5.38
N GLN A 504 31.93 -3.37 4.43
CA GLN A 504 30.79 -2.71 3.78
C GLN A 504 30.03 -3.70 2.91
N ARG A 505 30.73 -4.49 2.09
CA ARG A 505 30.13 -5.51 1.23
C ARG A 505 29.50 -6.64 2.04
N LYS A 506 30.10 -7.05 3.17
CA LYS A 506 29.49 -8.04 4.08
C LYS A 506 28.14 -7.59 4.61
N ASN A 507 27.98 -6.30 4.95
CA ASN A 507 26.71 -5.77 5.45
C ASN A 507 25.64 -5.65 4.34
N LEU A 508 26.03 -5.40 3.10
CA LEU A 508 25.10 -5.29 1.95
C LEU A 508 24.79 -6.64 1.27
N ASN A 509 25.59 -7.67 1.53
CA ASN A 509 25.35 -9.02 1.00
C ASN A 509 24.07 -9.64 1.58
N PRO A 510 23.35 -10.48 0.81
CA PRO A 510 23.66 -10.95 -0.54
C PRO A 510 23.07 -10.09 -1.67
N MET A 511 22.57 -8.89 -1.38
CA MET A 511 21.85 -8.08 -2.37
C MET A 511 22.77 -7.55 -3.49
N PRO A 512 22.37 -7.65 -4.76
CA PRO A 512 22.98 -6.90 -5.84
C PRO A 512 22.78 -5.40 -5.63
N LEU A 513 23.85 -4.62 -5.77
CA LEU A 513 23.83 -3.19 -5.41
C LEU A 513 22.86 -2.36 -6.28
N GLY A 514 22.71 -2.74 -7.55
CA GLY A 514 21.77 -2.10 -8.48
C GLY A 514 20.29 -2.29 -8.14
N LEU A 515 19.97 -3.16 -7.17
CA LEU A 515 18.62 -3.41 -6.68
C LEU A 515 18.33 -2.76 -5.32
N ILE A 516 19.32 -2.13 -4.68
CA ILE A 516 19.12 -1.38 -3.44
C ILE A 516 18.61 0.02 -3.81
N GLY A 517 17.57 0.49 -3.11
CA GLY A 517 16.94 1.79 -3.28
C GLY A 517 17.96 2.92 -3.47
N TYR A 518 18.78 3.15 -2.44
CA TYR A 518 19.89 4.09 -2.60
C TYR A 518 21.12 3.74 -1.77
N ILE A 519 22.30 3.94 -2.35
CA ILE A 519 23.57 3.80 -1.63
C ILE A 519 24.34 5.10 -1.81
N GLY A 520 24.43 5.89 -0.75
CA GLY A 520 25.14 7.16 -0.74
C GLY A 520 26.65 6.99 -0.58
N LEU A 521 27.38 8.02 -0.96
CA LEU A 521 28.84 8.09 -0.89
C LEU A 521 29.24 9.12 0.15
N THR A 522 30.15 8.76 1.05
CA THR A 522 30.61 9.67 2.11
C THR A 522 31.38 10.87 1.57
N ASP A 523 32.09 10.72 0.45
CA ASP A 523 32.87 11.80 -0.18
C ASP A 523 32.03 12.72 -1.08
N CYS A 524 30.79 12.32 -1.40
CA CYS A 524 29.78 13.13 -2.07
C CYS A 524 28.50 13.13 -1.21
N TYR A 525 28.65 13.36 0.11
CA TYR A 525 27.56 13.19 1.08
C TYR A 525 26.38 14.12 0.80
N ASP A 526 26.66 15.40 0.57
CA ASP A 526 25.65 16.43 0.32
C ASP A 526 24.86 16.13 -0.97
N GLU A 527 25.55 15.74 -2.05
CA GLU A 527 24.93 15.28 -3.30
C GLU A 527 24.08 14.03 -3.08
N SER A 528 24.56 13.10 -2.25
CA SER A 528 23.82 11.88 -1.90
C SER A 528 22.53 12.20 -1.15
N VAL A 529 22.58 13.14 -0.19
CA VAL A 529 21.40 13.59 0.55
C VAL A 529 20.45 14.35 -0.38
N ALA A 530 20.95 15.20 -1.28
CA ALA A 530 20.14 15.91 -2.26
C ALA A 530 19.37 14.95 -3.17
N LEU A 531 20.03 13.90 -3.68
CA LEU A 531 19.36 12.85 -4.46
C LEU A 531 18.31 12.09 -3.64
N ILE A 532 18.65 11.69 -2.40
CA ILE A 532 17.70 11.03 -1.50
C ILE A 532 16.48 11.92 -1.26
N ASN A 533 16.69 13.22 -1.01
CA ASN A 533 15.61 14.17 -0.78
C ASN A 533 14.72 14.35 -2.00
N GLY A 534 15.30 14.60 -3.17
CA GLY A 534 14.53 14.79 -4.39
C GLY A 534 13.79 13.53 -4.80
N TYR A 535 14.38 12.36 -4.58
CA TYR A 535 13.78 11.08 -4.97
C TYR A 535 12.68 10.62 -4.01
N TYR A 536 12.95 10.64 -2.70
CA TYR A 536 12.01 10.13 -1.69
C TYR A 536 11.12 11.22 -1.08
N ASP A 537 11.32 12.49 -1.43
CA ASP A 537 10.60 13.64 -0.85
C ASP A 537 10.75 13.72 0.68
N LEU A 538 12.00 13.62 1.17
CA LEU A 538 12.29 13.54 2.62
C LEU A 538 12.73 14.87 3.23
N GLN A 539 13.15 15.83 2.40
CA GLN A 539 13.61 17.16 2.81
C GLN A 539 14.64 17.17 3.96
N LEU A 540 15.52 16.18 4.06
CA LEU A 540 16.52 16.04 5.13
C LEU A 540 17.57 17.15 5.08
N ASP A 541 17.94 17.67 6.24
CA ASP A 541 19.05 18.63 6.34
C ASP A 541 20.40 17.93 6.23
N VAL A 542 21.34 18.55 5.51
CA VAL A 542 22.72 18.07 5.47
C VAL A 542 23.39 18.34 6.82
N LYS A 543 23.51 17.29 7.64
CA LYS A 543 24.20 17.36 8.92
C LYS A 543 25.64 16.87 8.81
N ASN A 544 26.58 17.64 9.33
CA ASN A 544 27.97 17.22 9.50
C ASN A 544 28.23 16.86 10.98
N ALA A 545 27.72 15.70 11.41
CA ALA A 545 27.99 15.19 12.76
C ALA A 545 29.35 14.49 12.85
N ASN A 546 30.13 14.78 13.90
CA ASN A 546 31.38 14.09 14.27
C ASN A 546 32.55 14.21 13.28
N VAL A 547 32.96 15.44 12.93
CA VAL A 547 34.32 15.69 12.43
C VAL A 547 35.28 15.56 13.62
N ASN A 548 35.78 14.35 13.88
CA ASN A 548 36.72 14.10 14.97
C ASN A 548 37.95 15.01 14.86
N LYS A 549 38.13 15.93 15.81
CA LYS A 549 39.27 16.87 15.88
C LYS A 549 40.57 16.22 16.40
N LYS A 550 40.51 15.01 16.95
CA LYS A 550 41.68 14.28 17.47
C LYS A 550 41.67 12.85 16.91
N LYS A 551 42.58 12.54 15.99
CA LYS A 551 42.73 11.19 15.40
C LYS A 551 44.04 10.58 15.88
N THR A 552 44.04 9.27 16.15
CA THR A 552 45.27 8.53 16.51
C THR A 552 46.21 8.44 15.32
N ILE A 553 45.66 8.20 14.13
CA ILE A 553 46.38 8.25 12.87
C ILE A 553 45.60 9.12 11.88
N GLU A 554 46.26 10.14 11.35
CA GLU A 554 45.77 10.92 10.22
C GLU A 554 45.90 10.11 8.93
N LYS A 555 44.94 10.28 8.02
CA LYS A 555 44.90 9.53 6.74
C LYS A 555 46.21 9.74 5.97
N GLU A 556 46.71 10.97 5.97
CA GLU A 556 47.89 11.44 5.27
C GLU A 556 49.18 10.83 5.83
N ALA A 557 49.18 10.38 7.10
CA ALA A 557 50.32 9.76 7.77
C ALA A 557 50.45 8.24 7.51
N VAL A 558 49.48 7.62 6.83
CA VAL A 558 49.50 6.18 6.52
C VAL A 558 50.42 5.88 5.35
N SER A 559 51.42 5.01 5.58
CA SER A 559 52.42 4.62 4.58
C SER A 559 51.79 3.99 3.32
N VAL A 560 52.48 4.12 2.18
CA VAL A 560 52.05 3.53 0.90
C VAL A 560 51.91 2.01 1.00
N ALA A 561 52.83 1.35 1.70
CA ALA A 561 52.78 -0.10 1.90
C ALA A 561 51.53 -0.54 2.68
N LEU A 562 51.20 0.17 3.76
CA LEU A 562 50.03 -0.13 4.57
C LEU A 562 48.72 0.14 3.81
N ARG A 563 48.65 1.23 3.03
CA ARG A 563 47.50 1.49 2.15
C ARG A 563 47.27 0.34 1.17
N LYS A 564 48.34 -0.14 0.54
CA LYS A 564 48.29 -1.29 -0.39
C LYS A 564 47.77 -2.55 0.31
N GLN A 565 48.28 -2.85 1.50
CA GLN A 565 47.81 -3.99 2.32
C GLN A 565 46.30 -3.88 2.61
N ILE A 566 45.83 -2.71 3.05
CA ILE A 566 44.41 -2.49 3.35
C ILE A 566 43.57 -2.69 2.08
N SER A 567 44.00 -2.14 0.95
CA SER A 567 43.30 -2.29 -0.33
C SER A 567 43.23 -3.76 -0.77
N GLU A 568 44.31 -4.52 -0.63
CA GLU A 568 44.35 -5.95 -0.99
C GLU A 568 43.41 -6.79 -0.14
N GLN A 569 43.28 -6.47 1.15
CA GLN A 569 42.37 -7.13 2.08
C GLN A 569 40.90 -6.73 1.87
N ASN A 570 40.64 -5.61 1.19
CA ASN A 570 39.31 -5.00 1.01
C ASN A 570 38.86 -4.92 -0.47
N LYS A 571 39.33 -5.84 -1.33
CA LYS A 571 39.00 -5.87 -2.76
C LYS A 571 37.49 -5.88 -3.06
N ALA A 572 36.68 -6.56 -2.25
CA ALA A 572 35.23 -6.62 -2.46
C ALA A 572 34.55 -5.29 -2.09
N ASP A 573 35.05 -4.58 -1.07
CA ASP A 573 34.59 -3.23 -0.74
C ASP A 573 35.00 -2.22 -1.82
N ILE A 574 36.21 -2.35 -2.38
CA ILE A 574 36.66 -1.51 -3.50
C ILE A 574 35.73 -1.70 -4.71
N ALA A 575 35.42 -2.95 -5.07
CA ALA A 575 34.47 -3.23 -6.15
C ALA A 575 33.06 -2.69 -5.84
N CYS A 576 32.62 -2.81 -4.59
CA CYS A 576 31.34 -2.27 -4.11
C CYS A 576 31.28 -0.75 -4.31
N VAL A 577 32.25 -0.01 -3.78
CA VAL A 577 32.31 1.46 -3.87
C VAL A 577 32.39 1.92 -5.32
N ASN A 578 33.17 1.25 -6.17
CA ASN A 578 33.25 1.59 -7.60
C ASN A 578 31.91 1.41 -8.32
N GLN A 579 31.18 0.33 -8.01
CA GLN A 579 29.84 0.13 -8.57
C GLN A 579 28.84 1.18 -8.03
N VAL A 580 28.92 1.53 -6.76
CA VAL A 580 28.07 2.60 -6.17
C VAL A 580 28.36 3.94 -6.84
N ARG A 581 29.63 4.30 -7.08
CA ARG A 581 29.99 5.51 -7.83
C ARG A 581 29.42 5.53 -9.24
N PHE A 582 29.45 4.40 -9.94
CA PHE A 582 28.83 4.28 -11.25
C PHE A 582 27.31 4.51 -11.19
N LEU A 583 26.61 3.86 -10.25
CA LEU A 583 25.18 4.06 -10.06
C LEU A 583 24.85 5.51 -9.69
N HIS A 584 25.60 6.09 -8.76
CA HIS A 584 25.42 7.47 -8.31
C HIS A 584 25.55 8.47 -9.48
N LYS A 585 26.58 8.35 -10.32
CA LYS A 585 26.77 9.21 -11.50
C LYS A 585 25.62 9.11 -12.48
N GLN A 586 25.17 7.90 -12.81
CA GLN A 586 24.03 7.73 -13.71
C GLN A 586 22.75 8.32 -13.13
N ARG A 587 22.49 8.10 -11.84
CA ARG A 587 21.32 8.65 -11.15
C ARG A 587 21.32 10.17 -11.09
N MET A 588 22.48 10.79 -10.82
CA MET A 588 22.65 12.24 -10.92
C MET A 588 22.28 12.77 -12.31
N ALA A 589 22.82 12.17 -13.37
CA ALA A 589 22.54 12.59 -14.75
C ALA A 589 21.05 12.44 -15.11
N LEU A 590 20.44 11.28 -14.78
CA LEU A 590 19.02 11.04 -15.02
C LEU A 590 18.13 12.04 -14.26
N THR A 591 18.45 12.34 -13.00
CA THR A 591 17.71 13.35 -12.22
C THR A 591 17.82 14.74 -12.83
N GLN A 592 18.99 15.13 -13.35
CA GLN A 592 19.16 16.42 -14.06
C GLN A 592 18.32 16.48 -15.35
N GLU A 593 18.15 15.36 -16.03
CA GLU A 593 17.31 15.24 -17.23
C GLU A 593 15.82 14.99 -16.91
N ASN A 594 15.44 15.00 -15.62
CA ASN A 594 14.09 14.67 -15.14
C ASN A 594 13.58 13.29 -15.61
N LYS A 595 14.51 12.32 -15.74
CA LYS A 595 14.22 10.93 -16.07
C LYS A 595 14.22 10.07 -14.81
N GLN A 596 13.31 9.10 -14.78
CA GLN A 596 13.30 8.07 -13.74
C GLN A 596 14.51 7.13 -13.88
N TRP A 597 14.99 6.56 -12.78
CA TRP A 597 16.05 5.56 -12.83
C TRP A 597 15.49 4.13 -12.82
N VAL A 598 16.24 3.21 -13.40
CA VAL A 598 15.97 1.78 -13.46
C VAL A 598 16.86 1.05 -12.46
N TYR A 599 16.25 0.29 -11.56
CA TYR A 599 16.92 -0.69 -10.74
C TYR A 599 17.15 -1.95 -11.55
N SER A 600 18.34 -2.54 -11.48
CA SER A 600 18.64 -3.72 -12.29
C SER A 600 19.73 -4.61 -11.72
N HIS A 601 19.68 -5.87 -12.14
CA HIS A 601 20.74 -6.85 -11.97
C HIS A 601 20.68 -7.89 -13.06
N PHE A 602 21.76 -8.06 -13.81
CA PHE A 602 21.90 -9.04 -14.86
C PHE A 602 23.15 -9.90 -14.68
N ALA A 603 23.06 -11.16 -15.09
CA ALA A 603 24.16 -12.11 -15.12
C ALA A 603 23.97 -13.10 -16.27
N ILE A 604 25.07 -13.72 -16.72
CA ILE A 604 25.02 -14.83 -17.67
C ILE A 604 25.19 -16.13 -16.88
N ASN A 605 24.21 -17.01 -16.96
CA ASN A 605 24.25 -18.31 -16.30
C ASN A 605 25.16 -19.32 -17.06
N PRO A 606 25.46 -20.50 -16.49
CA PRO A 606 26.31 -21.50 -17.14
C PRO A 606 25.81 -22.06 -18.49
N ASN A 607 24.55 -21.81 -18.83
CA ASN A 607 23.91 -22.22 -20.08
C ASN A 607 23.87 -21.08 -21.13
N ASN A 608 24.68 -20.03 -20.96
CA ASN A 608 24.69 -18.84 -21.81
C ASN A 608 23.33 -18.15 -21.94
N VAL A 609 22.57 -18.11 -20.85
CA VAL A 609 21.35 -17.31 -20.80
C VAL A 609 21.63 -16.06 -19.99
N LEU A 610 21.31 -14.91 -20.56
CA LEU A 610 21.20 -13.66 -19.82
C LEU A 610 19.94 -13.74 -18.94
N ILE A 611 20.18 -13.77 -17.62
CA ILE A 611 19.14 -13.78 -16.60
C ILE A 611 19.28 -12.55 -15.73
N GLY A 612 18.17 -12.06 -15.19
CA GLY A 612 18.21 -10.86 -14.37
C GLY A 612 16.84 -10.30 -14.05
N CYS A 613 16.85 -9.06 -13.59
CA CYS A 613 15.65 -8.26 -13.42
C CYS A 613 15.93 -6.78 -13.65
N ALA A 614 14.87 -6.06 -14.01
CA ALA A 614 14.86 -4.60 -14.10
C ALA A 614 13.48 -4.05 -13.70
N TYR A 615 13.46 -2.92 -13.00
CA TYR A 615 12.21 -2.22 -12.66
C TYR A 615 12.45 -0.72 -12.45
N TYR A 616 11.43 0.08 -12.75
CA TYR A 616 11.48 1.52 -12.59
C TYR A 616 11.45 1.97 -11.12
N SER A 617 11.94 3.18 -10.90
CA SER A 617 11.95 3.84 -9.60
C SER A 617 10.58 4.12 -9.03
N HIS A 618 9.69 4.66 -9.86
CA HIS A 618 8.39 5.18 -9.43
C HIS A 618 7.24 4.55 -10.21
N SER A 619 7.48 4.11 -11.46
CA SER A 619 6.46 3.45 -12.26
C SER A 619 6.25 1.96 -11.90
N SER A 620 5.02 1.48 -12.09
CA SER A 620 4.64 0.07 -12.13
C SER A 620 4.80 -0.55 -13.53
N ASP A 621 5.22 0.22 -14.54
CA ASP A 621 5.43 -0.25 -15.91
C ASP A 621 6.60 -1.24 -16.03
N ALA A 622 6.55 -2.04 -17.10
CA ALA A 622 7.61 -3.00 -17.39
C ALA A 622 8.76 -2.26 -18.04
N VAL A 623 10.00 -2.54 -17.61
CA VAL A 623 11.17 -1.91 -18.21
C VAL A 623 11.46 -2.60 -19.54
N GLU A 624 11.48 -1.83 -20.62
CA GLU A 624 12.02 -2.24 -21.91
C GLU A 624 13.52 -1.88 -21.98
N PHE A 625 14.35 -2.80 -22.46
CA PHE A 625 15.79 -2.59 -22.58
C PHE A 625 16.37 -3.25 -23.83
N GLU A 626 17.44 -2.64 -24.31
CA GLU A 626 18.24 -3.07 -25.44
C GLU A 626 19.42 -3.90 -24.94
N VAL A 627 19.64 -5.05 -25.57
CA VAL A 627 20.79 -5.93 -25.30
C VAL A 627 21.77 -5.81 -26.46
N LEU A 628 23.00 -5.38 -26.16
CA LEU A 628 24.05 -5.19 -27.15
C LEU A 628 25.14 -6.27 -26.97
N CYS A 629 25.61 -6.83 -28.07
CA CYS A 629 26.75 -7.73 -28.14
C CYS A 629 27.90 -7.02 -28.86
N ASN A 630 29.01 -6.78 -28.17
CA ASN A 630 30.18 -6.05 -28.70
C ASN A 630 29.81 -4.69 -29.34
N GLY A 631 28.78 -4.02 -28.81
CA GLY A 631 28.28 -2.73 -29.31
C GLY A 631 27.17 -2.82 -30.36
N GLU A 632 26.85 -4.01 -30.88
CA GLU A 632 25.76 -4.21 -31.84
C GLU A 632 24.48 -4.66 -31.13
N LEU A 633 23.34 -4.03 -31.44
CA LEU A 633 22.03 -4.42 -30.89
C LEU A 633 21.66 -5.82 -31.37
N ILE A 634 21.42 -6.74 -30.43
CA ILE A 634 20.99 -8.11 -30.73
C ILE A 634 19.51 -8.37 -30.45
N GLU A 635 18.92 -7.68 -29.46
CA GLU A 635 17.53 -7.91 -29.04
C GLU A 635 17.00 -6.72 -28.23
N THR A 636 15.68 -6.48 -28.29
CA THR A 636 14.97 -5.59 -27.36
C THR A 636 13.99 -6.41 -26.53
N ILE A 637 14.02 -6.26 -25.20
CA ILE A 637 13.32 -7.15 -24.27
C ILE A 637 12.58 -6.35 -23.20
N ILE A 638 11.47 -6.91 -22.73
CA ILE A 638 10.68 -6.38 -21.62
C ILE A 638 10.92 -7.24 -20.37
N ALA A 639 11.16 -6.59 -19.23
CA ALA A 639 11.24 -7.23 -17.92
C ALA A 639 9.84 -7.49 -17.32
N ASP A 640 9.13 -8.51 -17.82
CA ASP A 640 7.80 -8.90 -17.34
C ASP A 640 7.72 -10.34 -16.80
N GLY A 641 8.83 -11.08 -16.83
CA GLY A 641 8.94 -12.43 -16.28
C GLY A 641 9.00 -12.45 -14.75
N PHE A 642 8.78 -13.60 -14.12
CA PHE A 642 8.90 -13.71 -12.66
C PHE A 642 10.38 -13.79 -12.22
N TYR A 643 10.78 -12.95 -11.26
CA TYR A 643 12.12 -12.96 -10.66
C TYR A 643 12.13 -13.69 -9.31
N GLY A 644 12.67 -14.91 -9.30
CA GLY A 644 12.80 -15.76 -8.11
C GLY A 644 14.02 -15.46 -7.23
N GLY A 645 14.90 -14.53 -7.64
CA GLY A 645 16.08 -14.17 -6.84
C GLY A 645 15.71 -13.39 -5.58
N GLN A 646 16.55 -13.50 -4.54
CA GLN A 646 16.40 -12.77 -3.27
C GLN A 646 14.98 -12.93 -2.67
N PRO A 647 14.59 -14.13 -2.21
CA PRO A 647 13.22 -14.44 -1.80
C PRO A 647 12.75 -13.61 -0.60
N LYS A 648 13.68 -13.14 0.24
CA LYS A 648 13.38 -12.27 1.39
C LYS A 648 13.06 -10.82 0.98
N VAL A 649 13.29 -10.41 -0.25
CA VAL A 649 13.15 -8.99 -0.63
C VAL A 649 11.74 -8.68 -1.11
N ASN A 650 11.17 -7.54 -0.70
CA ASN A 650 9.93 -7.05 -1.29
C ASN A 650 10.23 -6.27 -2.58
N PHE A 651 10.01 -6.89 -3.75
CA PHE A 651 10.18 -6.25 -5.06
C PHE A 651 8.84 -5.73 -5.59
N PRO A 652 8.85 -4.66 -6.41
CA PRO A 652 7.63 -4.16 -7.04
C PRO A 652 7.07 -5.15 -8.08
N ARG A 653 5.87 -4.83 -8.59
CA ARG A 653 5.15 -5.63 -9.60
C ARG A 653 5.02 -7.10 -9.21
N GLU A 654 4.89 -7.40 -7.92
CA GLU A 654 4.83 -8.78 -7.40
C GLU A 654 5.97 -9.69 -7.93
N ARG A 655 7.16 -9.11 -8.20
CA ARG A 655 8.34 -9.77 -8.80
C ARG A 655 8.23 -10.10 -10.30
N TYR A 656 7.20 -9.64 -11.02
CA TYR A 656 7.13 -9.70 -12.49
C TYR A 656 8.00 -8.62 -13.13
N ILE A 657 9.32 -8.77 -12.91
CA ILE A 657 10.41 -7.83 -13.25
C ILE A 657 11.62 -8.56 -13.88
N GLY A 658 11.48 -9.85 -14.15
CA GLY A 658 12.55 -10.78 -14.52
C GLY A 658 12.74 -10.90 -16.04
N VAL A 659 13.93 -11.34 -16.44
CA VAL A 659 14.27 -11.66 -17.83
C VAL A 659 14.90 -13.04 -17.96
N HIS A 660 14.71 -13.64 -19.13
CA HIS A 660 15.43 -14.82 -19.59
C HIS A 660 15.68 -14.75 -21.10
N LEU A 661 16.92 -14.47 -21.53
CA LEU A 661 17.32 -14.43 -22.94
C LEU A 661 18.43 -15.45 -23.24
N PRO A 662 18.16 -16.49 -24.02
CA PRO A 662 19.22 -17.36 -24.57
C PRO A 662 20.14 -16.57 -25.51
N LEU A 663 21.45 -16.59 -25.24
CA LEU A 663 22.44 -15.88 -26.07
C LEU A 663 23.06 -16.74 -27.17
N SER A 664 22.79 -18.06 -27.16
CA SER A 664 23.45 -19.02 -28.05
C SER A 664 23.19 -18.80 -29.54
N SER A 665 22.11 -18.12 -29.91
CA SER A 665 21.80 -17.78 -31.30
C SER A 665 22.48 -16.50 -31.79
N HIS A 666 23.00 -15.67 -30.88
CA HIS A 666 23.44 -14.30 -31.16
C HIS A 666 24.89 -14.02 -30.77
N CYS A 667 25.50 -14.83 -29.91
CA CYS A 667 26.80 -14.52 -29.31
C CYS A 667 27.72 -15.76 -29.28
N LYS A 668 29.03 -15.50 -29.29
CA LYS A 668 30.10 -16.48 -29.17
C LYS A 668 30.82 -16.32 -27.83
N LYS A 669 31.56 -17.35 -27.42
CA LYS A 669 32.45 -17.29 -26.26
C LYS A 669 33.37 -16.07 -26.32
N GLY A 670 33.41 -15.30 -25.23
CA GLY A 670 34.26 -14.12 -25.10
C GLY A 670 33.57 -12.80 -25.42
N ASP A 671 32.42 -12.86 -26.11
CA ASP A 671 31.63 -11.66 -26.44
C ASP A 671 31.17 -10.91 -25.19
N LYS A 672 31.04 -9.60 -25.35
CA LYS A 672 30.69 -8.65 -24.28
C LYS A 672 29.24 -8.22 -24.45
N ILE A 673 28.45 -8.44 -23.40
CA ILE A 673 27.04 -8.08 -23.34
C ILE A 673 26.86 -6.84 -22.47
N GLU A 674 26.20 -5.84 -23.05
CA GLU A 674 25.77 -4.63 -22.38
C GLU A 674 24.26 -4.50 -22.47
N VAL A 675 23.65 -3.86 -21.47
CA VAL A 675 22.21 -3.72 -21.39
C VAL A 675 21.87 -2.28 -21.07
N PHE A 676 20.96 -1.68 -21.84
CA PHE A 676 20.56 -0.29 -21.69
C PHE A 676 19.04 -0.18 -21.60
N ALA A 677 18.52 0.57 -20.62
CA ALA A 677 17.10 0.88 -20.58
C ALA A 677 16.73 1.76 -21.77
N LYS A 678 15.73 1.33 -22.55
CA LYS A 678 15.39 1.96 -23.83
C LYS A 678 14.86 3.38 -23.65
N GLU A 679 14.00 3.58 -22.65
CA GLU A 679 13.37 4.88 -22.38
C GLU A 679 14.35 5.92 -21.82
N THR A 680 15.25 5.48 -20.92
CA THR A 680 16.10 6.40 -20.15
C THR A 680 17.52 6.51 -20.69
N GLY A 681 17.95 5.54 -21.51
CA GLY A 681 19.34 5.38 -21.94
C GLY A 681 20.27 4.88 -20.84
N GLN A 682 19.74 4.52 -19.65
CA GLN A 682 20.55 4.11 -18.52
C GLN A 682 21.26 2.76 -18.78
N GLN A 683 22.56 2.70 -18.55
CA GLN A 683 23.32 1.46 -18.58
C GLN A 683 22.98 0.60 -17.34
N LEU A 684 22.47 -0.61 -17.59
CA LEU A 684 21.96 -1.53 -16.56
C LEU A 684 22.99 -2.56 -16.08
N THR A 685 24.16 -2.62 -16.73
CA THR A 685 25.30 -3.43 -16.29
C THR A 685 26.47 -2.53 -15.86
N PHE A 686 27.05 -2.78 -14.69
CA PHE A 686 28.23 -2.00 -14.23
C PHE A 686 29.48 -2.26 -15.09
N LYS A 687 29.61 -3.49 -15.58
CA LYS A 687 30.64 -3.91 -16.52
C LYS A 687 30.01 -4.82 -17.55
N PRO A 688 30.52 -4.86 -18.79
CA PRO A 688 30.06 -5.80 -19.78
C PRO A 688 30.14 -7.24 -19.27
N LEU A 689 29.05 -7.99 -19.42
CA LEU A 689 28.99 -9.41 -19.05
C LEU A 689 29.69 -10.22 -20.14
N THR A 690 30.51 -11.20 -19.77
CA THR A 690 31.24 -12.01 -20.75
C THR A 690 30.55 -13.35 -20.99
N VAL A 691 30.25 -13.66 -22.25
CA VAL A 691 29.70 -14.96 -22.66
C VAL A 691 30.75 -16.04 -22.40
N LYS A 692 30.37 -17.08 -21.65
CA LYS A 692 31.34 -18.06 -21.11
C LYS A 692 31.56 -19.27 -22.02
N LYS A 693 30.58 -19.61 -22.85
CA LYS A 693 30.62 -20.76 -23.75
C LYS A 693 30.35 -20.39 -25.19
#